data_AF-A0A1F7LIY8-F1
#
_entry.id   AF-A0A1F7LIY8-F1
#
_cell.length_a   1.000
_cell.length_b   1.000
_cell.length_c   1.000
_cell.angle_alpha   90.00
_cell.angle_beta   90.00
_cell.angle_gamma   90.00
#
_symmetry.space_group_name_H-M   'P 1'
#
loop_
_entity.id
_entity.type
_entity.pdbx_description
1 polymer ?
#
loop_
_entity_poly.entity_id
_entity_poly.type
_entity_poly.pdbx_seq_one_letter_code
_entity_poly.pdbx_strand_id
1 'polypeptide(L)'
;MEPEARREKSPGTAEAAPAAPVPYSGTVTILFSDIRGFTEYTEQYGDEAAYGVLREHDAIVRKQIETFGGTVVKTQGDSFMVSFTTARGSILCAIAIQRAIGERTQSETGARVAVGIGINTGEPIEEGGDYFGSMVNLAARICAAAGPGEIFVSEPTRQVAGRMDGVEYVDRGLRDLKGFQEPQRLSEVRWAGAERRAGGPPDAQDTETRANADMVREAIGALTRVLAVTHLDDPTFRPLLECQAKATDLRLALSRAVGEGYSLSAQRLTTALRPFVDLLALLAERESLEDRQWAELEAAVVSAFGRPLVSAAARGRLSAGAPAAGLAPAAAPLATAAAAPAGARASLVQQPSAAPVDARAAGVRWWTTAHRGWTEWKASGIASAHVLRTLLGKHPHLLSVPIRESADQGDGLLAAGYLVLLDHVENLAPSFLATAVERALDAAGGSAEPPVLGTLLYEALVREGRLPETYATFLRDVMVVAVPNPGVWADAGVVEHEDATVVITRPSRTTGDPREEVRRLTAEDDRSVERLFTLTVQPLTTRFVYVKRGELKSARDLAFTLTRGGMPSDQGWYVILRTGLVVSREPRRLELQGVTLPGLGREHFGAWIAVFNPDPDRAAPYELSVTVKPPGPPGPRASLFGAPTRRA
;
A
#
# COMPACT_ATOMS: atom_id res chain seq x y z
N MET A 1 -61.93 58.02 -0.56
CA MET A 1 -61.23 58.20 -1.85
C MET A 1 -59.80 57.80 -1.62
N GLU A 2 -59.40 56.70 -2.26
CA GLU A 2 -58.03 56.23 -2.60
C GLU A 2 -56.92 56.12 -1.53
N PRO A 3 -55.92 55.26 -1.73
CA PRO A 3 -56.00 53.85 -2.14
C PRO A 3 -55.12 52.92 -1.27
N GLU A 4 -55.30 51.61 -1.44
CA GLU A 4 -54.50 50.53 -0.83
C GLU A 4 -53.00 50.64 -1.16
N ALA A 5 -52.18 50.83 -0.14
CA ALA A 5 -50.73 50.63 -0.22
C ALA A 5 -50.38 49.16 0.08
N ARG A 6 -49.81 48.52 -0.94
CA ARG A 6 -49.20 47.18 -0.92
C ARG A 6 -48.41 46.91 0.36
N ARG A 7 -48.77 45.84 1.06
CA ARG A 7 -47.84 45.14 1.97
C ARG A 7 -46.76 44.46 1.12
N GLU A 8 -45.53 44.91 1.29
CA GLU A 8 -44.34 44.20 0.84
C GLU A 8 -44.28 42.82 1.49
N LYS A 9 -44.32 41.77 0.67
CA LYS A 9 -43.88 40.43 1.05
C LYS A 9 -42.37 40.43 1.03
N SER A 10 -41.73 40.09 2.16
CA SER A 10 -40.32 39.71 2.20
C SER A 10 -40.02 38.65 1.13
N PRO A 11 -38.87 38.74 0.43
CA PRO A 11 -38.50 37.76 -0.57
C PRO A 11 -38.30 36.40 0.11
N GLY A 12 -38.88 35.38 -0.51
CA GLY A 12 -38.79 34.00 -0.05
C GLY A 12 -37.34 33.53 0.07
N THR A 13 -37.14 32.68 1.07
CA THR A 13 -36.01 31.76 1.22
C THR A 13 -35.48 31.31 -0.14
N ALA A 14 -34.25 31.75 -0.45
CA ALA A 14 -33.47 31.23 -1.54
C ALA A 14 -33.32 29.72 -1.35
N GLU A 15 -33.93 28.97 -2.27
CA GLU A 15 -33.71 27.54 -2.43
C GLU A 15 -32.21 27.32 -2.65
N ALA A 16 -31.58 26.58 -1.74
CA ALA A 16 -30.15 26.33 -1.75
C ALA A 16 -29.75 25.66 -3.07
N ALA A 17 -28.78 26.26 -3.77
CA ALA A 17 -28.19 25.67 -4.96
C ALA A 17 -27.69 24.24 -4.66
N PRO A 18 -27.85 23.28 -5.59
CA PRO A 18 -27.39 21.91 -5.37
C PRO A 18 -25.87 21.92 -5.17
N ALA A 19 -25.43 21.39 -4.03
CA ALA A 19 -24.02 21.22 -3.71
C ALA A 19 -23.31 20.40 -4.80
N ALA A 20 -22.08 20.80 -5.14
CA ALA A 20 -21.24 20.06 -6.08
C ALA A 20 -21.15 18.56 -5.68
N PRO A 21 -21.13 17.62 -6.64
CA PRO A 21 -21.11 16.20 -6.34
C PRO A 21 -19.84 15.85 -5.57
N VAL A 22 -20.03 15.32 -4.36
CA VAL A 22 -18.94 14.91 -3.47
C VAL A 22 -18.32 13.63 -4.06
N PRO A 23 -16.98 13.54 -4.22
CA PRO A 23 -16.35 12.36 -4.78
C PRO A 23 -16.48 11.19 -3.79
N TYR A 24 -17.41 10.27 -4.07
CA TYR A 24 -17.52 9.02 -3.33
C TYR A 24 -16.28 8.17 -3.63
N SER A 25 -15.50 7.87 -2.59
CA SER A 25 -14.51 6.79 -2.67
C SER A 25 -15.29 5.48 -2.82
N GLY A 26 -14.77 4.52 -3.60
CA GLY A 26 -15.50 3.26 -3.84
C GLY A 26 -15.91 2.55 -2.54
N THR A 27 -16.77 1.53 -2.65
CA THR A 27 -17.31 0.85 -1.46
C THR A 27 -16.21 0.35 -0.52
N VAL A 28 -16.22 0.83 0.73
CA VAL A 28 -15.29 0.46 1.80
C VAL A 28 -16.08 -0.07 3.00
N THR A 29 -15.48 -0.97 3.77
CA THR A 29 -16.00 -1.38 5.07
C THR A 29 -15.18 -0.75 6.19
N ILE A 30 -15.83 0.02 7.05
CA ILE A 30 -15.23 0.70 8.20
C ILE A 30 -15.57 -0.07 9.47
N LEU A 31 -14.55 -0.41 10.24
CA LEU A 31 -14.64 -1.02 11.55
C LEU A 31 -14.18 0.00 12.60
N PHE A 32 -14.99 0.16 13.64
CA PHE A 32 -14.57 0.82 14.88
C PHE A 32 -14.50 -0.22 16.00
N SER A 33 -13.48 -0.12 16.84
CA SER A 33 -13.39 -0.89 18.08
C SER A 33 -13.05 0.04 19.23
N ASP A 34 -13.61 -0.21 20.42
CA ASP A 34 -13.47 0.65 21.59
C ASP A 34 -13.50 -0.17 22.89
N ILE A 35 -12.68 0.20 23.87
CA ILE A 35 -12.64 -0.53 25.15
C ILE A 35 -13.85 -0.12 26.01
N ARG A 36 -14.50 -1.10 26.64
CA ARG A 36 -15.61 -0.86 27.56
C ARG A 36 -15.11 -0.66 28.98
N GLY A 37 -15.51 0.47 29.56
CA GLY A 37 -15.17 0.84 30.94
C GLY A 37 -13.74 1.34 31.14
N PHE A 38 -13.04 1.77 30.08
CA PHE A 38 -11.64 2.21 30.17
C PHE A 38 -11.46 3.46 31.07
N THR A 39 -12.39 4.41 31.01
CA THR A 39 -12.36 5.59 31.89
C THR A 39 -12.53 5.20 33.37
N GLU A 40 -13.50 4.35 33.68
CA GLU A 40 -13.75 3.86 35.04
C GLU A 40 -12.56 3.05 35.56
N TYR A 41 -11.94 2.23 34.70
CA TYR A 41 -10.70 1.52 35.00
C TYR A 41 -9.56 2.50 35.34
N THR A 42 -9.42 3.57 34.56
CA THR A 42 -8.37 4.58 34.76
C THR A 42 -8.57 5.32 36.08
N GLU A 43 -9.81 5.68 36.42
CA GLU A 43 -10.15 6.30 37.71
C GLU A 43 -9.88 5.36 38.90
N GLN A 44 -10.14 4.06 38.73
CA GLN A 44 -9.99 3.07 39.80
C GLN A 44 -8.54 2.62 40.03
N TYR A 45 -7.74 2.47 38.97
CA TYR A 45 -6.41 1.85 39.04
C TYR A 45 -5.25 2.80 38.68
N GLY A 46 -5.55 4.03 38.25
CA GLY A 46 -4.57 5.07 37.91
C GLY A 46 -3.98 4.94 36.49
N ASP A 47 -3.38 6.03 36.02
CA ASP A 47 -2.94 6.20 34.64
C ASP A 47 -1.88 5.19 34.18
N GLU A 48 -0.97 4.78 35.08
CA GLU A 48 0.11 3.85 34.73
C GLU A 48 -0.43 2.42 34.45
N ALA A 49 -1.38 1.96 35.26
CA ALA A 49 -2.05 0.68 35.06
C ALA A 49 -2.95 0.70 33.81
N ALA A 50 -3.65 1.82 33.58
CA ALA A 50 -4.45 2.02 32.38
C ALA A 50 -3.60 2.05 31.11
N TYR A 51 -2.42 2.68 31.14
CA TYR A 51 -1.49 2.71 30.03
C TYR A 51 -0.94 1.31 29.68
N GLY A 52 -0.64 0.48 30.69
CA GLY A 52 -0.21 -0.91 30.47
C GLY A 52 -1.28 -1.73 29.73
N VAL A 53 -2.53 -1.64 30.18
CA VAL A 53 -3.69 -2.28 29.54
C VAL A 53 -3.88 -1.79 28.11
N LEU A 54 -3.80 -0.48 27.88
CA LEU A 54 -3.95 0.11 26.56
C LEU A 54 -2.88 -0.40 25.59
N ARG A 55 -1.62 -0.48 26.03
CA ARG A 55 -0.51 -0.98 25.19
C ARG A 55 -0.69 -2.43 24.75
N GLU A 56 -1.15 -3.28 25.67
CA GLU A 56 -1.39 -4.69 25.38
C GLU A 56 -2.57 -4.88 24.43
N HIS A 57 -3.67 -4.17 24.69
CA HIS A 57 -4.82 -4.12 23.81
C HIS A 57 -4.41 -3.70 22.39
N ASP A 58 -3.66 -2.60 22.25
CA ASP A 58 -3.19 -2.09 20.97
C ASP A 58 -2.37 -3.14 20.19
N ALA A 59 -1.50 -3.88 20.89
CA ALA A 59 -0.69 -4.92 20.27
C ALA A 59 -1.55 -6.08 19.73
N ILE A 60 -2.55 -6.52 20.51
CA ILE A 60 -3.48 -7.59 20.11
C ILE A 60 -4.30 -7.15 18.90
N VAL A 61 -4.91 -5.97 18.97
CA VAL A 61 -5.80 -5.43 17.92
C VAL A 61 -5.04 -5.21 16.62
N ARG A 62 -3.86 -4.57 16.67
CA ARG A 62 -3.02 -4.33 15.47
C ARG A 62 -2.61 -5.61 14.77
N LYS A 63 -2.21 -6.64 15.53
CA LYS A 63 -1.82 -7.95 14.98
C LYS A 63 -2.97 -8.59 14.19
N GLN A 64 -4.20 -8.54 14.71
CA GLN A 64 -5.35 -9.08 14.00
C GLN A 64 -5.70 -8.24 12.77
N ILE A 65 -5.68 -6.91 12.88
CA ILE A 65 -5.93 -6.01 11.74
C ILE A 65 -4.98 -6.32 10.59
N GLU A 66 -3.68 -6.46 10.86
CA GLU A 66 -2.67 -6.83 9.87
C GLU A 66 -2.93 -8.22 9.25
N THR A 67 -3.24 -9.21 10.09
CA THR A 67 -3.51 -10.59 9.66
C THR A 67 -4.68 -10.67 8.67
N PHE A 68 -5.71 -9.85 8.86
CA PHE A 68 -6.91 -9.84 8.02
C PHE A 68 -6.90 -8.74 6.94
N GLY A 69 -5.76 -8.06 6.74
CA GLY A 69 -5.57 -7.10 5.65
C GLY A 69 -6.36 -5.79 5.82
N GLY A 70 -6.58 -5.36 7.07
CA GLY A 70 -7.16 -4.06 7.38
C GLY A 70 -6.09 -2.96 7.48
N THR A 71 -6.50 -1.72 7.22
CA THR A 71 -5.63 -0.54 7.34
C THR A 71 -6.12 0.32 8.51
N VAL A 72 -5.26 0.57 9.49
CA VAL A 72 -5.57 1.51 10.58
C VAL A 72 -5.59 2.92 10.00
N VAL A 73 -6.76 3.55 10.03
CA VAL A 73 -6.96 4.94 9.58
C VAL A 73 -6.46 5.89 10.65
N LYS A 74 -6.96 5.72 11.88
CA LYS A 74 -6.54 6.48 13.05
C LYS A 74 -6.90 5.76 14.34
N THR A 75 -6.25 6.19 15.42
CA THR A 75 -6.56 5.78 16.79
C THR A 75 -6.89 7.02 17.61
N GLN A 76 -7.92 6.94 18.46
CA GLN A 76 -8.31 8.02 19.36
C GLN A 76 -8.44 7.45 20.78
N GLY A 77 -7.40 7.61 21.59
CA GLY A 77 -7.32 6.93 22.89
C GLY A 77 -7.26 5.41 22.72
N ASP A 78 -8.26 4.73 23.25
CA ASP A 78 -8.50 3.29 23.21
C ASP A 78 -9.33 2.82 21.99
N SER A 79 -9.83 3.78 21.21
CA SER A 79 -10.61 3.50 20.00
C SER A 79 -9.73 3.35 18.75
N PHE A 80 -10.05 2.36 17.91
CA PHE A 80 -9.49 2.20 16.56
C PHE A 80 -10.53 2.51 15.49
N MET A 81 -10.10 3.16 14.42
CA MET A 81 -10.80 3.24 13.15
C MET A 81 -10.00 2.52 12.07
N VAL A 82 -10.62 1.54 11.41
CA VAL A 82 -9.96 0.63 10.47
C VAL A 82 -10.76 0.53 9.19
N SER A 83 -10.10 0.58 8.03
CA SER A 83 -10.73 0.35 6.73
C SER A 83 -10.37 -1.03 6.17
N PHE A 84 -11.36 -1.66 5.53
CA PHE A 84 -11.24 -2.94 4.84
C PHE A 84 -11.84 -2.83 3.44
N THR A 85 -11.21 -3.52 2.49
CA THR A 85 -11.73 -3.68 1.12
C THR A 85 -12.87 -4.70 1.04
N THR A 86 -13.12 -5.48 2.10
CA THR A 86 -14.20 -6.49 2.13
C THR A 86 -14.92 -6.53 3.48
N ALA A 87 -16.25 -6.72 3.43
CA ALA A 87 -17.07 -6.88 4.63
C ALA A 87 -16.71 -8.16 5.41
N ARG A 88 -16.49 -9.28 4.72
CA ARG A 88 -16.11 -10.56 5.34
C ARG A 88 -14.78 -10.46 6.10
N GLY A 89 -13.78 -9.80 5.51
CA GLY A 89 -12.47 -9.58 6.16
C GLY A 89 -12.59 -8.79 7.47
N SER A 90 -13.42 -7.73 7.47
CA SER A 90 -13.68 -6.94 8.68
C SER A 90 -14.36 -7.75 9.79
N ILE A 91 -15.33 -8.60 9.44
CA ILE A 91 -16.06 -9.46 10.40
C ILE A 91 -15.14 -10.53 10.99
N LEU A 92 -14.31 -11.17 10.16
CA LEU A 92 -13.35 -12.16 10.63
C LEU A 92 -12.28 -11.54 11.54
N CYS A 93 -11.81 -10.33 11.19
CA CYS A 93 -10.92 -9.56 12.05
C CYS A 93 -11.56 -9.28 13.41
N ALA A 94 -12.80 -8.78 13.43
CA ALA A 94 -13.54 -8.50 14.65
C ALA A 94 -13.69 -9.75 15.55
N ILE A 95 -14.02 -10.90 14.96
CA ILE A 95 -14.10 -12.17 15.68
C ILE A 95 -12.73 -12.57 16.26
N ALA A 96 -11.65 -12.39 15.50
CA ALA A 96 -10.30 -12.73 15.95
C ALA A 96 -9.83 -11.82 17.09
N ILE A 97 -10.18 -10.52 17.05
CA ILE A 97 -9.94 -9.57 18.15
C ILE A 97 -10.66 -10.04 19.41
N GLN A 98 -11.96 -10.34 19.32
CA GLN A 98 -12.73 -10.79 20.48
C GLN A 98 -12.19 -12.10 21.08
N ARG A 99 -11.75 -13.04 20.22
CA ARG A 99 -11.12 -14.29 20.68
C ARG A 99 -9.81 -14.04 21.40
N ALA A 100 -8.90 -13.26 20.81
CA ALA A 100 -7.59 -13.01 21.39
C ALA A 100 -7.69 -12.27 22.74
N ILE A 101 -8.60 -11.31 22.85
CA ILE A 101 -8.87 -10.59 24.11
C ILE A 101 -9.53 -11.54 25.13
N GLY A 102 -10.47 -12.37 24.69
CA GLY A 102 -11.12 -13.37 25.54
C GLY A 102 -10.17 -14.42 26.10
N GLU A 103 -9.26 -14.95 25.27
CA GLU A 103 -8.23 -15.92 25.68
C GLU A 103 -7.27 -15.31 26.72
N ARG A 104 -6.85 -14.07 26.50
CA ARG A 104 -5.95 -13.36 27.42
C ARG A 104 -6.61 -13.11 28.77
N THR A 105 -7.88 -12.69 28.76
CA THR A 105 -8.67 -12.44 29.98
C THR A 105 -8.97 -13.71 30.78
N GLN A 106 -8.99 -14.88 30.13
CA GLN A 106 -9.15 -16.17 30.82
C GLN A 106 -7.86 -16.65 31.50
N SER A 107 -6.69 -16.16 31.08
CA SER A 107 -5.39 -16.58 31.60
C SER A 107 -4.88 -15.81 32.83
N GLU A 108 -5.48 -14.67 33.18
CA GLU A 108 -5.01 -13.78 34.26
C GLU A 108 -6.15 -13.38 35.23
N THR A 109 -5.82 -13.17 36.52
CA THR A 109 -6.77 -12.73 37.57
C THR A 109 -6.93 -11.20 37.66
N GLY A 110 -6.40 -10.47 36.68
CA GLY A 110 -6.49 -9.01 36.56
C GLY A 110 -7.81 -8.52 35.95
N ALA A 111 -7.98 -7.20 35.94
CA ALA A 111 -9.23 -6.56 35.53
C ALA A 111 -9.56 -6.81 34.05
N ARG A 112 -10.83 -7.17 33.81
CA ARG A 112 -11.31 -7.73 32.54
C ARG A 112 -11.58 -6.61 31.55
N VAL A 113 -10.77 -6.54 30.51
CA VAL A 113 -10.92 -5.57 29.43
C VAL A 113 -11.75 -6.22 28.33
N ALA A 114 -12.86 -5.59 27.97
CA ALA A 114 -13.74 -6.05 26.91
C ALA A 114 -13.87 -4.96 25.86
N VAL A 115 -14.04 -5.36 24.60
CA VAL A 115 -14.11 -4.43 23.48
C VAL A 115 -15.49 -4.53 22.85
N GLY A 116 -16.09 -3.39 22.49
CA GLY A 116 -17.25 -3.35 21.60
C GLY A 116 -16.78 -3.04 20.18
N ILE A 117 -17.37 -3.69 19.19
CA ILE A 117 -16.99 -3.51 17.78
C ILE A 117 -18.23 -3.16 16.95
N GLY A 118 -18.09 -2.15 16.09
CA GLY A 118 -19.12 -1.75 15.13
C GLY A 118 -18.58 -1.68 13.72
N ILE A 119 -19.35 -2.20 12.75
CA ILE A 119 -18.93 -2.29 11.36
C ILE A 119 -20.04 -1.75 10.44
N ASN A 120 -19.65 -0.91 9.48
CA ASN A 120 -20.52 -0.45 8.42
C ASN A 120 -19.82 -0.50 7.05
N THR A 121 -20.58 -0.82 6.00
CA THR A 121 -20.12 -0.87 4.62
C THR A 121 -20.89 0.18 3.83
N GLY A 122 -20.16 1.00 3.08
CA GLY A 122 -20.74 2.06 2.27
C GLY A 122 -19.69 2.82 1.47
N GLU A 123 -20.06 3.99 0.98
CA GLU A 123 -19.21 4.85 0.15
C GLU A 123 -18.91 6.15 0.91
N PRO A 124 -17.91 6.17 1.81
CA PRO A 124 -17.51 7.39 2.49
C PRO A 124 -16.74 8.33 1.55
N ILE A 125 -16.55 9.57 2.00
CA ILE A 125 -15.63 10.50 1.35
C ILE A 125 -14.23 10.19 1.90
N GLU A 126 -13.27 9.94 1.02
CA GLU A 126 -11.87 9.72 1.41
C GLU A 126 -11.06 10.98 1.14
N GLU A 127 -10.38 11.49 2.16
CA GLU A 127 -9.55 12.68 2.05
C GLU A 127 -8.31 12.50 2.94
N GLY A 128 -7.11 12.60 2.35
CA GLY A 128 -5.85 12.54 3.11
C GLY A 128 -5.59 11.22 3.85
N GLY A 129 -6.17 10.10 3.40
CA GLY A 129 -6.08 8.81 4.09
C GLY A 129 -7.02 8.68 5.30
N ASP A 130 -7.90 9.66 5.51
CA ASP A 130 -9.00 9.63 6.47
C ASP A 130 -10.34 9.45 5.73
N TYR A 131 -11.38 9.03 6.45
CA TYR A 131 -12.71 8.87 5.90
C TYR A 131 -13.71 9.76 6.63
N PHE A 132 -14.59 10.39 5.85
CA PHE A 132 -15.60 11.33 6.32
C PHE A 132 -16.99 10.97 5.80
N GLY A 133 -17.99 11.54 6.46
CA GLY A 133 -19.39 11.46 6.04
C GLY A 133 -20.24 10.52 6.89
N SER A 134 -21.51 10.41 6.49
CA SER A 134 -22.54 9.69 7.24
C SER A 134 -22.21 8.22 7.47
N MET A 135 -21.50 7.56 6.53
CA MET A 135 -21.15 6.14 6.63
C MET A 135 -20.13 5.85 7.73
N VAL A 136 -19.15 6.75 7.93
CA VAL A 136 -18.17 6.65 9.01
C VAL A 136 -18.84 6.93 10.34
N ASN A 137 -19.67 7.97 10.40
CA ASN A 137 -20.46 8.29 11.59
C ASN A 137 -21.37 7.12 11.99
N LEU A 138 -21.96 6.42 11.02
CA LEU A 138 -22.78 5.24 11.28
C LEU A 138 -21.95 4.11 11.90
N ALA A 139 -20.78 3.78 11.36
CA ALA A 139 -19.89 2.77 11.92
C ALA A 139 -19.52 3.08 13.39
N ALA A 140 -19.18 4.33 13.68
CA ALA A 140 -18.87 4.79 15.03
C ALA A 140 -20.08 4.67 15.99
N ARG A 141 -21.30 4.97 15.51
CA ARG A 141 -22.53 4.82 16.32
C ARG A 141 -22.93 3.36 16.53
N ILE A 142 -22.68 2.50 15.56
CA ILE A 142 -22.87 1.05 15.70
C ILE A 142 -21.89 0.52 16.74
N CYS A 143 -20.63 0.96 16.71
CA CYS A 143 -19.64 0.58 17.72
C CYS A 143 -20.11 1.03 19.10
N ALA A 144 -20.51 2.29 19.27
CA ALA A 144 -21.02 2.79 20.56
C ALA A 144 -22.26 2.03 21.09
N ALA A 145 -23.05 1.41 20.21
CA ALA A 145 -24.20 0.59 20.60
C ALA A 145 -23.81 -0.86 20.98
N ALA A 146 -22.64 -1.33 20.56
CA ALA A 146 -22.14 -2.68 20.87
C ALA A 146 -21.56 -2.74 22.29
N GLY A 147 -22.12 -3.62 23.12
CA GLY A 147 -21.66 -3.86 24.49
C GLY A 147 -20.31 -4.59 24.59
N PRO A 148 -19.88 -4.91 25.83
CA PRO A 148 -18.65 -5.66 26.09
C PRO A 148 -18.64 -7.01 25.37
N GLY A 149 -17.68 -7.22 24.47
CA GLY A 149 -17.55 -8.47 23.72
C GLY A 149 -18.50 -8.60 22.52
N GLU A 150 -19.35 -7.60 22.26
CA GLU A 150 -20.31 -7.64 21.16
C GLU A 150 -19.70 -7.10 19.86
N ILE A 151 -20.15 -7.65 18.73
CA ILE A 151 -19.82 -7.19 17.39
C ILE A 151 -21.13 -6.88 16.68
N PHE A 152 -21.42 -5.61 16.40
CA PHE A 152 -22.59 -5.21 15.63
C PHE A 152 -22.20 -4.79 14.21
N VAL A 153 -23.04 -5.20 13.25
CA VAL A 153 -22.91 -4.84 11.83
C VAL A 153 -24.17 -4.13 11.36
N SER A 154 -24.01 -3.20 10.42
CA SER A 154 -25.14 -2.63 9.69
C SER A 154 -25.78 -3.64 8.74
N GLU A 155 -27.02 -3.39 8.34
CA GLU A 155 -27.70 -4.21 7.34
C GLU A 155 -26.92 -4.28 6.01
N PRO A 156 -26.37 -3.17 5.44
CA PRO A 156 -25.49 -3.25 4.27
C PRO A 156 -24.28 -4.17 4.46
N THR A 157 -23.60 -4.10 5.61
CA THR A 157 -22.46 -4.98 5.91
C THR A 157 -22.87 -6.44 5.94
N ARG A 158 -24.01 -6.76 6.58
CA ARG A 158 -24.58 -8.13 6.62
C ARG A 158 -24.90 -8.63 5.22
N GLN A 159 -25.54 -7.80 4.39
CA GLN A 159 -25.94 -8.16 3.03
C GLN A 159 -24.73 -8.39 2.12
N VAL A 160 -23.73 -7.50 2.19
CA VAL A 160 -22.49 -7.62 1.40
C VAL A 160 -21.63 -8.79 1.87
N ALA A 161 -21.60 -9.06 3.18
CA ALA A 161 -20.87 -10.21 3.72
C ALA A 161 -21.53 -11.55 3.37
N GLY A 162 -22.86 -11.56 3.24
CA GLY A 162 -23.65 -12.75 3.00
C GLY A 162 -23.56 -13.76 4.17
N ARG A 163 -23.96 -15.01 3.91
CA ARG A 163 -23.83 -16.08 4.90
C ARG A 163 -22.35 -16.44 5.11
N MET A 164 -21.96 -16.62 6.36
CA MET A 164 -20.59 -17.00 6.76
C MET A 164 -20.63 -18.20 7.69
N ASP A 165 -19.80 -19.22 7.44
CA ASP A 165 -19.80 -20.44 8.26
C ASP A 165 -19.18 -20.18 9.64
N GLY A 166 -19.81 -20.76 10.67
CA GLY A 166 -19.43 -20.52 12.07
C GLY A 166 -19.77 -19.12 12.58
N VAL A 167 -20.52 -18.34 11.78
CA VAL A 167 -20.97 -16.98 12.10
C VAL A 167 -22.49 -16.90 11.94
N GLU A 168 -23.16 -16.47 12.99
CA GLU A 168 -24.61 -16.25 13.01
C GLU A 168 -24.88 -14.75 13.13
N TYR A 169 -25.81 -14.25 12.30
CA TYR A 169 -26.29 -12.87 12.40
C TYR A 169 -27.61 -12.86 13.16
N VAL A 170 -27.57 -12.43 14.42
CA VAL A 170 -28.77 -12.27 15.24
C VAL A 170 -29.31 -10.86 15.03
N ASP A 171 -30.50 -10.76 14.44
CA ASP A 171 -31.17 -9.48 14.26
C ASP A 171 -31.47 -8.83 15.61
N ARG A 172 -30.92 -7.63 15.83
CA ARG A 172 -31.15 -6.81 17.03
C ARG A 172 -32.18 -5.70 16.79
N GLY A 173 -32.88 -5.76 15.65
CA GLY A 173 -33.98 -4.88 15.29
C GLY A 173 -33.53 -3.48 14.88
N LEU A 174 -34.51 -2.58 14.75
CA LEU A 174 -34.29 -1.16 14.50
C LEU A 174 -33.84 -0.46 15.79
N ARG A 175 -32.78 0.33 15.71
CA ARG A 175 -32.19 1.07 16.82
C ARG A 175 -32.09 2.54 16.46
N ASP A 176 -32.53 3.41 17.37
CA ASP A 176 -32.32 4.84 17.28
C ASP A 176 -30.85 5.15 17.57
N LEU A 177 -30.11 5.57 16.53
CA LEU A 177 -28.70 5.94 16.66
C LEU A 177 -28.56 7.46 16.65
N LYS A 178 -27.84 8.01 17.64
CA LYS A 178 -27.62 9.45 17.79
C LYS A 178 -27.07 10.06 16.49
N GLY A 179 -27.83 11.00 15.91
CA GLY A 179 -27.46 11.72 14.69
C GLY A 179 -28.09 11.18 13.40
N PHE A 180 -28.91 10.14 13.47
CA PHE A 180 -29.68 9.60 12.36
C PHE A 180 -31.18 9.84 12.57
N GLN A 181 -31.87 10.28 11.52
CA GLN A 181 -33.33 10.56 11.57
C GLN A 181 -34.16 9.28 11.50
N GLU A 182 -33.64 8.25 10.82
CA GLU A 182 -34.30 6.96 10.68
C GLU A 182 -33.62 5.91 11.57
N PRO A 183 -34.40 5.05 12.26
CA PRO A 183 -33.86 3.93 13.01
C PRO A 183 -33.04 3.00 12.11
N GLN A 184 -31.89 2.55 12.61
CA GLN A 184 -30.97 1.71 11.86
C GLN A 184 -31.12 0.24 12.28
N ARG A 185 -31.28 -0.67 11.32
CA ARG A 185 -31.36 -2.11 11.61
C ARG A 185 -29.96 -2.66 11.83
N LEU A 186 -29.74 -3.25 13.01
CA LEU A 186 -28.44 -3.81 13.40
C LEU A 186 -28.54 -5.32 13.56
N SER A 187 -27.48 -6.02 13.15
CA SER A 187 -27.31 -7.45 13.45
C SER A 187 -26.09 -7.65 14.34
N GLU A 188 -26.24 -8.48 15.36
CA GLU A 188 -25.11 -8.98 16.13
C GLU A 188 -24.47 -10.14 15.41
N VAL A 189 -23.15 -10.10 15.32
CA VAL A 189 -22.35 -11.21 14.83
C VAL A 189 -22.02 -12.10 16.02
N ARG A 190 -22.58 -13.31 16.02
CA ARG A 190 -22.21 -14.39 16.92
C ARG A 190 -21.30 -15.37 16.21
N TRP A 191 -20.35 -15.95 16.93
CA TRP A 191 -19.44 -16.95 16.38
C TRP A 191 -19.31 -18.13 17.32
N ALA A 192 -19.06 -19.31 16.74
CA ALA A 192 -18.83 -20.51 17.53
C ALA A 192 -17.62 -20.27 18.47
N GLY A 193 -17.92 -20.16 19.75
CA GLY A 193 -17.05 -19.68 20.82
C GLY A 193 -17.82 -19.00 21.97
N ALA A 194 -19.01 -18.46 21.73
CA ALA A 194 -19.76 -17.72 22.76
C ALA A 194 -20.85 -18.53 23.51
N GLU A 195 -21.41 -19.62 22.96
CA GLU A 195 -22.45 -20.40 23.66
C GLU A 195 -22.33 -21.90 23.40
N ARG A 196 -21.32 -22.56 24.00
CA ARG A 196 -21.39 -24.01 24.31
C ARG A 196 -20.76 -24.30 25.67
N ARG A 197 -21.52 -24.03 26.73
CA ARG A 197 -21.42 -24.77 28.00
C ARG A 197 -22.82 -25.09 28.52
N ALA A 198 -23.38 -26.19 28.02
CA ALA A 198 -24.16 -27.11 28.82
C ALA A 198 -24.14 -28.50 28.14
N GLY A 199 -23.22 -29.36 28.58
CA GLY A 199 -23.30 -30.83 28.54
C GLY A 199 -23.39 -31.55 27.19
N GLY A 200 -22.28 -32.13 26.72
CA GLY A 200 -22.28 -33.24 25.74
C GLY A 200 -20.88 -33.57 25.21
N PRO A 201 -20.51 -34.86 25.01
CA PRO A 201 -19.21 -35.22 24.44
C PRO A 201 -19.13 -34.84 22.95
N PRO A 202 -17.93 -34.62 22.38
CA PRO A 202 -17.78 -34.13 21.02
C PRO A 202 -18.23 -35.18 19.99
N ASP A 203 -19.06 -34.76 19.04
CA ASP A 203 -19.56 -35.58 17.94
C ASP A 203 -18.48 -35.79 16.86
N ALA A 204 -18.52 -36.91 16.15
CA ALA A 204 -17.51 -37.28 15.13
C ALA A 204 -17.41 -36.23 14.00
N GLN A 205 -18.51 -35.54 13.72
CA GLN A 205 -18.63 -34.51 12.69
C GLN A 205 -17.94 -33.18 13.08
N ASP A 206 -17.84 -32.88 14.38
CA ASP A 206 -17.09 -31.72 14.90
C ASP A 206 -15.57 -31.94 14.80
N THR A 207 -15.11 -33.19 14.87
CA THR A 207 -13.69 -33.56 14.73
C THR A 207 -13.25 -33.43 13.27
N GLU A 208 -14.08 -33.91 12.34
CA GLU A 208 -13.81 -33.82 10.89
C GLU A 208 -13.87 -32.38 10.38
N THR A 209 -14.79 -31.56 10.90
CA THR A 209 -14.90 -30.13 10.55
C THR A 209 -13.71 -29.31 11.10
N ARG A 210 -13.24 -29.61 12.32
CA ARG A 210 -12.02 -28.99 12.89
C ARG A 210 -10.76 -29.41 12.14
N ALA A 211 -10.61 -30.70 11.82
CA ALA A 211 -9.50 -31.20 11.02
C ALA A 211 -9.46 -30.56 9.63
N ASN A 212 -10.62 -30.36 8.99
CA ASN A 212 -10.71 -29.66 7.70
C ASN A 212 -10.34 -28.17 7.82
N ALA A 213 -10.76 -27.49 8.88
CA ALA A 213 -10.42 -26.09 9.11
C ALA A 213 -8.92 -25.89 9.38
N ASP A 214 -8.31 -26.76 10.18
CA ASP A 214 -6.88 -26.68 10.49
C ASP A 214 -6.02 -27.06 9.27
N MET A 215 -6.45 -28.06 8.49
CA MET A 215 -5.80 -28.43 7.22
C MET A 215 -5.84 -27.28 6.19
N VAL A 216 -6.95 -26.55 6.10
CA VAL A 216 -7.04 -25.37 5.22
C VAL A 216 -6.18 -24.21 5.74
N ARG A 217 -6.12 -24.00 7.05
CA ARG A 217 -5.24 -23.00 7.67
C ARG A 217 -3.76 -23.30 7.37
N GLU A 218 -3.37 -24.56 7.51
CA GLU A 218 -2.02 -25.04 7.19
C GLU A 218 -1.71 -24.88 5.69
N ALA A 219 -2.67 -25.20 4.82
CA ALA A 219 -2.59 -24.99 3.38
C ALA A 219 -2.31 -23.53 3.01
N ILE A 220 -3.06 -22.59 3.60
CA ILE A 220 -2.89 -21.15 3.37
C ILE A 220 -1.53 -20.69 3.89
N GLY A 221 -1.07 -21.21 5.03
CA GLY A 221 0.27 -20.94 5.57
C GLY A 221 1.39 -21.43 4.65
N ALA A 222 1.27 -22.64 4.10
CA ALA A 222 2.23 -23.19 3.13
C ALA A 222 2.29 -22.35 1.84
N LEU A 223 1.14 -21.98 1.28
CA LEU A 223 1.09 -21.14 0.07
C LEU A 223 1.66 -19.75 0.33
N THR A 224 1.44 -19.18 1.52
CA THR A 224 2.03 -17.88 1.91
C THR A 224 3.56 -17.96 1.99
N ARG A 225 4.12 -19.07 2.47
CA ARG A 225 5.58 -19.31 2.44
C ARG A 225 6.11 -19.43 1.02
N VAL A 226 5.39 -20.06 0.09
CA VAL A 226 5.77 -20.10 -1.34
C VAL A 226 5.75 -18.71 -1.97
N LEU A 227 4.75 -17.88 -1.65
CA LEU A 227 4.68 -16.50 -2.12
C LEU A 227 5.81 -15.61 -1.58
N ALA A 228 6.41 -16.01 -0.45
CA ALA A 228 7.58 -15.37 0.12
C ALA A 228 8.92 -15.91 -0.42
N VAL A 229 8.92 -16.94 -1.27
CA VAL A 229 10.14 -17.46 -1.90
C VAL A 229 10.70 -16.43 -2.87
N THR A 230 11.99 -16.17 -2.82
CA THR A 230 12.67 -15.25 -3.75
C THR A 230 13.79 -15.97 -4.49
N HIS A 231 14.05 -15.55 -5.73
CA HIS A 231 15.24 -15.97 -6.47
C HIS A 231 16.36 -14.96 -6.20
N LEU A 232 17.48 -15.44 -5.66
CA LEU A 232 18.54 -14.61 -5.09
C LEU A 232 19.30 -13.81 -6.16
N ASP A 233 19.35 -14.28 -7.40
CA ASP A 233 20.12 -13.62 -8.48
C ASP A 233 19.26 -12.96 -9.56
N ASP A 234 17.96 -13.26 -9.62
CA ASP A 234 17.09 -12.88 -10.74
C ASP A 234 15.66 -12.67 -10.22
N PRO A 235 15.28 -11.44 -9.84
CA PRO A 235 13.96 -11.16 -9.30
C PRO A 235 12.85 -11.35 -10.35
N THR A 236 13.20 -11.45 -11.63
CA THR A 236 12.26 -11.70 -12.73
C THR A 236 12.24 -13.16 -13.17
N PHE A 237 12.84 -14.07 -12.39
CA PHE A 237 12.95 -15.48 -12.70
C PHE A 237 11.57 -16.12 -12.93
N ARG A 238 11.19 -16.18 -14.20
CA ARG A 238 9.86 -16.53 -14.67
C ARG A 238 9.31 -17.86 -14.11
N PRO A 239 10.11 -18.94 -13.98
CA PRO A 239 9.64 -20.19 -13.37
C PRO A 239 9.16 -20.04 -11.92
N LEU A 240 9.77 -19.14 -11.13
CA LEU A 240 9.31 -18.84 -9.77
C LEU A 240 8.05 -17.99 -9.80
N LEU A 241 7.97 -16.98 -10.67
CA LEU A 241 6.77 -16.15 -10.82
C LEU A 241 5.55 -16.99 -11.26
N GLU A 242 5.74 -17.95 -12.16
CA GLU A 242 4.69 -18.89 -12.59
C GLU A 242 4.26 -19.84 -11.45
N CYS A 243 5.21 -20.30 -10.62
CA CYS A 243 4.90 -21.05 -9.40
C CYS A 243 4.07 -20.22 -8.41
N GLN A 244 4.45 -18.95 -8.20
CA GLN A 244 3.76 -18.03 -7.30
C GLN A 244 2.37 -17.61 -7.80
N ALA A 245 2.19 -17.47 -9.11
CA ALA A 245 0.87 -17.26 -9.72
C ALA A 245 -0.05 -18.46 -9.42
N LYS A 246 0.43 -19.69 -9.64
CA LYS A 246 -0.33 -20.92 -9.29
C LYS A 246 -0.63 -21.01 -7.79
N ALA A 247 0.30 -20.59 -6.92
CA ALA A 247 0.08 -20.54 -5.47
C ALA A 247 -0.99 -19.51 -5.09
N THR A 248 -1.01 -18.34 -5.76
CA THR A 248 -2.02 -17.29 -5.58
C THR A 248 -3.40 -17.78 -6.01
N ASP A 249 -3.49 -18.43 -7.16
CA ASP A 249 -4.74 -18.99 -7.68
C ASP A 249 -5.30 -20.07 -6.75
N LEU A 250 -4.45 -20.98 -6.27
CA LEU A 250 -4.87 -22.01 -5.32
C LEU A 250 -5.28 -21.39 -3.98
N ARG A 251 -4.54 -20.39 -3.47
CA ARG A 251 -4.91 -19.69 -2.23
C ARG A 251 -6.26 -19.00 -2.36
N LEU A 252 -6.53 -18.40 -3.52
CA LEU A 252 -7.80 -17.75 -3.82
C LEU A 252 -8.93 -18.78 -3.97
N ALA A 253 -8.67 -19.92 -4.61
CA ALA A 253 -9.62 -21.03 -4.73
C ALA A 253 -9.97 -21.65 -3.36
N LEU A 254 -8.98 -21.82 -2.47
CA LEU A 254 -9.21 -22.29 -1.09
C LEU A 254 -10.02 -21.27 -0.28
N SER A 255 -9.68 -19.98 -0.41
CA SER A 255 -10.43 -18.90 0.24
C SER A 255 -11.88 -18.83 -0.27
N ARG A 256 -12.13 -19.13 -1.54
CA ARG A 256 -13.47 -19.23 -2.14
C ARG A 256 -14.20 -20.49 -1.71
N ALA A 257 -13.55 -21.66 -1.69
CA ALA A 257 -14.15 -22.92 -1.25
C ALA A 257 -14.59 -22.87 0.21
N VAL A 258 -13.80 -22.23 1.09
CA VAL A 258 -14.18 -21.89 2.47
C VAL A 258 -15.34 -20.90 2.49
N GLY A 259 -15.37 -19.96 1.54
CA GLY A 259 -16.42 -18.96 1.42
C GLY A 259 -17.76 -19.48 0.88
N GLU A 260 -17.76 -20.63 0.19
CA GLU A 260 -18.90 -21.25 -0.51
C GLU A 260 -19.40 -22.55 0.16
N GLY A 261 -18.78 -22.99 1.27
CA GLY A 261 -19.22 -24.17 2.03
C GLY A 261 -18.88 -25.52 1.38
N TYR A 262 -17.92 -25.57 0.45
CA TYR A 262 -17.48 -26.84 -0.14
C TYR A 262 -16.53 -27.58 0.80
N SER A 263 -16.88 -28.83 1.15
CA SER A 263 -15.93 -29.79 1.71
C SER A 263 -14.89 -30.17 0.66
N LEU A 264 -13.74 -29.50 0.66
CA LEU A 264 -12.56 -29.99 -0.05
C LEU A 264 -12.12 -31.30 0.60
N SER A 265 -12.24 -32.42 -0.13
CA SER A 265 -11.74 -33.70 0.37
C SER A 265 -10.26 -33.54 0.72
N ALA A 266 -9.85 -33.98 1.91
CA ALA A 266 -8.47 -33.94 2.38
C ALA A 266 -7.49 -34.43 1.30
N GLN A 267 -7.82 -35.52 0.63
CA GLN A 267 -7.02 -36.09 -0.46
C GLN A 267 -6.79 -35.11 -1.62
N ARG A 268 -7.83 -34.41 -2.12
CA ARG A 268 -7.67 -33.40 -3.19
C ARG A 268 -6.86 -32.20 -2.74
N LEU A 269 -7.03 -31.75 -1.50
CA LEU A 269 -6.28 -30.63 -0.95
C LEU A 269 -4.80 -30.99 -0.80
N THR A 270 -4.50 -32.14 -0.21
CA THR A 270 -3.15 -32.68 -0.10
C THR A 270 -2.52 -32.84 -1.49
N THR A 271 -3.23 -33.40 -2.48
CA THR A 271 -2.72 -33.52 -3.85
C THR A 271 -2.43 -32.17 -4.49
N ALA A 272 -3.30 -31.17 -4.32
CA ALA A 272 -3.12 -29.84 -4.89
C ALA A 272 -1.96 -29.06 -4.24
N LEU A 273 -1.76 -29.24 -2.92
CA LEU A 273 -0.67 -28.60 -2.18
C LEU A 273 0.67 -29.30 -2.33
N ARG A 274 0.67 -30.60 -2.65
CA ARG A 274 1.87 -31.44 -2.63
C ARG A 274 3.06 -30.83 -3.37
N PRO A 275 2.92 -30.31 -4.61
CA PRO A 275 4.05 -29.72 -5.31
C PRO A 275 4.66 -28.50 -4.60
N PHE A 276 3.84 -27.69 -3.92
CA PHE A 276 4.26 -26.50 -3.19
C PHE A 276 4.99 -26.85 -1.90
N VAL A 277 4.50 -27.87 -1.20
CA VAL A 277 5.15 -28.39 0.01
C VAL A 277 6.48 -29.07 -0.35
N ASP A 278 6.52 -29.85 -1.43
CA ASP A 278 7.75 -30.50 -1.92
C ASP A 278 8.81 -29.45 -2.32
N LEU A 279 8.39 -28.33 -2.94
CA LEU A 279 9.28 -27.20 -3.21
C LEU A 279 9.84 -26.59 -1.91
N LEU A 280 8.99 -26.33 -0.90
CA LEU A 280 9.46 -25.80 0.38
C LEU A 280 10.43 -26.76 1.08
N ALA A 281 10.20 -28.07 0.99
CA ALA A 281 11.09 -29.09 1.54
C ALA A 281 12.46 -29.07 0.85
N LEU A 282 12.50 -28.98 -0.49
CA LEU A 282 13.75 -28.82 -1.26
C LEU A 282 14.54 -27.56 -0.85
N LEU A 283 13.85 -26.50 -0.39
CA LEU A 283 14.49 -25.25 0.04
C LEU A 283 14.97 -25.30 1.49
N ALA A 284 14.19 -25.90 2.38
CA ALA A 284 14.44 -25.89 3.82
C ALA A 284 15.44 -26.98 4.26
N GLU A 285 15.40 -28.15 3.63
CA GLU A 285 16.14 -29.36 4.07
C GLU A 285 17.28 -29.74 3.11
N ARG A 286 17.71 -28.79 2.28
CA ARG A 286 18.70 -29.03 1.20
C ARG A 286 19.99 -29.70 1.66
N GLU A 287 20.44 -29.42 2.88
CA GLU A 287 21.70 -29.97 3.44
C GLU A 287 21.49 -31.28 4.22
N SER A 288 20.24 -31.66 4.49
CA SER A 288 19.89 -32.82 5.33
C SER A 288 19.15 -33.94 4.60
N LEU A 289 18.72 -33.74 3.35
CA LEU A 289 18.00 -34.75 2.56
C LEU A 289 18.95 -35.83 2.01
N GLU A 290 18.54 -37.09 2.08
CA GLU A 290 19.24 -38.20 1.43
C GLU A 290 19.08 -38.16 -0.11
N ASP A 291 20.07 -38.67 -0.86
CA ASP A 291 20.09 -38.64 -2.34
C ASP A 291 18.80 -39.19 -2.98
N ARG A 292 18.23 -40.25 -2.38
CA ARG A 292 16.97 -40.84 -2.85
C ARG A 292 15.78 -39.91 -2.63
N GLN A 293 15.68 -39.29 -1.46
CA GLN A 293 14.60 -38.37 -1.10
C GLN A 293 14.67 -37.10 -1.94
N TRP A 294 15.89 -36.60 -2.18
CA TRP A 294 16.13 -35.50 -3.10
C TRP A 294 15.63 -35.81 -4.51
N ALA A 295 15.97 -36.99 -5.06
CA ALA A 295 15.55 -37.40 -6.41
C ALA A 295 14.01 -37.52 -6.53
N GLU A 296 13.34 -38.02 -5.50
CA GLU A 296 11.88 -38.13 -5.45
C GLU A 296 11.20 -36.74 -5.40
N LEU A 297 11.71 -35.81 -4.58
CA LEU A 297 11.21 -34.42 -4.51
C LEU A 297 11.51 -33.63 -5.79
N GLU A 298 12.70 -33.79 -6.36
CA GLU A 298 13.08 -33.18 -7.63
C GLU A 298 12.14 -33.61 -8.75
N ALA A 299 11.87 -34.91 -8.91
CA ALA A 299 10.95 -35.40 -9.93
C ALA A 299 9.53 -34.82 -9.79
N ALA A 300 9.03 -34.70 -8.55
CA ALA A 300 7.71 -34.14 -8.26
C ALA A 300 7.62 -32.64 -8.60
N VAL A 301 8.61 -31.85 -8.18
CA VAL A 301 8.63 -30.39 -8.43
C VAL A 301 8.91 -30.08 -9.90
N VAL A 302 9.75 -30.87 -10.58
CA VAL A 302 9.96 -30.78 -12.04
C VAL A 302 8.65 -31.00 -12.79
N SER A 303 7.86 -31.99 -12.38
CA SER A 303 6.58 -32.29 -13.03
C SER A 303 5.57 -31.14 -12.91
N ALA A 304 5.55 -30.42 -11.79
CA ALA A 304 4.56 -29.38 -11.52
C ALA A 304 4.95 -27.97 -11.99
N PHE A 305 6.24 -27.61 -11.86
CA PHE A 305 6.74 -26.24 -12.10
C PHE A 305 7.91 -26.17 -13.08
N GLY A 306 8.38 -27.31 -13.57
CA GLY A 306 9.45 -27.39 -14.55
C GLY A 306 10.85 -27.44 -13.95
N ARG A 307 11.78 -27.98 -14.74
CA ARG A 307 13.19 -28.19 -14.38
C ARG A 307 13.99 -26.93 -14.03
N PRO A 308 13.72 -25.75 -14.62
CA PRO A 308 14.41 -24.51 -14.23
C PRO A 308 14.26 -24.17 -12.75
N LEU A 309 13.07 -24.36 -12.16
CA LEU A 309 12.81 -24.03 -10.75
C LEU A 309 13.61 -24.93 -9.80
N VAL A 310 13.65 -26.23 -10.08
CA VAL A 310 14.45 -27.18 -9.29
C VAL A 310 15.94 -26.96 -9.47
N SER A 311 16.39 -26.62 -10.68
CA SER A 311 17.79 -26.27 -10.92
C SER A 311 18.22 -25.04 -10.12
N ALA A 312 17.33 -24.05 -9.94
CA ALA A 312 17.58 -22.90 -9.08
C ALA A 312 17.60 -23.28 -7.59
N ALA A 313 16.66 -24.13 -7.14
CA ALA A 313 16.63 -24.66 -5.77
C ALA A 313 17.90 -25.45 -5.42
N ALA A 314 18.32 -26.39 -6.29
CA ALA A 314 19.50 -27.23 -6.12
C ALA A 314 20.79 -26.42 -5.98
N ARG A 315 20.88 -25.31 -6.73
CA ARG A 315 22.01 -24.38 -6.69
C ARG A 315 21.94 -23.38 -5.52
N GLY A 316 20.92 -23.48 -4.66
CA GLY A 316 20.72 -22.55 -3.56
C GLY A 316 20.37 -21.14 -3.98
N ARG A 317 19.81 -20.95 -5.18
CA ARG A 317 19.42 -19.64 -5.71
C ARG A 317 17.98 -19.25 -5.36
N LEU A 318 17.29 -20.07 -4.58
CA LEU A 318 15.95 -19.79 -4.06
C LEU A 318 16.00 -19.79 -2.53
N SER A 319 15.28 -18.86 -1.90
CA SER A 319 15.21 -18.75 -0.43
C SER A 319 13.77 -18.55 0.04
N ALA A 320 13.34 -19.34 1.03
CA ALA A 320 12.10 -19.12 1.78
C ALA A 320 12.48 -18.47 3.11
N GLY A 321 12.09 -17.21 3.34
CA GLY A 321 12.46 -16.48 4.56
C GLY A 321 12.17 -17.25 5.86
N ALA A 322 13.10 -17.23 6.82
CA ALA A 322 12.96 -17.97 8.08
C ALA A 322 11.87 -17.37 8.99
N PRO A 323 11.11 -18.18 9.74
CA PRO A 323 10.19 -17.67 10.75
C PRO A 323 11.00 -17.10 11.93
N ALA A 324 10.76 -15.84 12.29
CA ALA A 324 11.44 -15.17 13.40
C ALA A 324 11.09 -15.86 14.73
N ALA A 325 12.05 -16.58 15.32
CA ALA A 325 11.95 -17.15 16.66
C ALA A 325 12.12 -16.06 17.75
N GLY A 326 11.41 -16.21 18.86
CA GLY A 326 11.27 -15.19 19.91
C GLY A 326 12.44 -15.04 20.90
N LEU A 327 12.57 -13.80 21.39
CA LEU A 327 13.08 -13.27 22.68
C LEU A 327 14.28 -13.94 23.39
N ALA A 328 15.33 -13.13 23.62
CA ALA A 328 15.99 -13.00 24.93
C ALA A 328 16.81 -11.68 25.04
N PRO A 329 16.94 -11.07 26.24
CA PRO A 329 17.65 -9.80 26.44
C PRO A 329 19.16 -10.02 26.48
N ALA A 330 19.93 -9.22 25.74
CA ALA A 330 21.38 -9.36 25.68
C ALA A 330 22.09 -8.56 26.79
N ALA A 331 22.79 -9.28 27.65
CA ALA A 331 23.83 -8.75 28.53
C ALA A 331 25.14 -8.50 27.74
N ALA A 332 25.90 -7.49 28.16
CA ALA A 332 27.29 -7.24 27.74
C ALA A 332 28.28 -7.92 28.71
N PRO A 333 29.62 -7.90 28.50
CA PRO A 333 30.44 -7.89 27.27
C PRO A 333 31.56 -8.99 27.33
N LEU A 334 32.39 -9.12 26.28
CA LEU A 334 33.88 -9.16 26.37
C LEU A 334 34.53 -9.39 24.99
N ALA A 335 35.66 -8.72 24.80
CA ALA A 335 36.46 -8.68 23.58
C ALA A 335 37.61 -9.70 23.60
N THR A 336 37.98 -10.24 22.43
CA THR A 336 39.39 -10.45 22.07
C THR A 336 39.61 -10.61 20.57
N ALA A 337 40.76 -10.13 20.12
CA ALA A 337 41.19 -9.93 18.76
C ALA A 337 41.82 -11.16 18.08
N ALA A 338 41.82 -11.13 16.74
CA ALA A 338 43.02 -11.21 15.87
C ALA A 338 42.99 -12.26 14.74
N ALA A 339 43.42 -11.74 13.57
CA ALA A 339 44.16 -12.36 12.47
C ALA A 339 43.41 -13.24 11.43
N ALA A 340 43.23 -12.65 10.24
CA ALA A 340 43.21 -13.34 8.94
C ALA A 340 44.67 -13.60 8.47
N PRO A 341 44.97 -14.44 7.44
CA PRO A 341 44.56 -14.13 6.07
C PRO A 341 44.23 -15.29 5.09
N ALA A 342 43.51 -14.87 4.04
CA ALA A 342 43.60 -15.24 2.63
C ALA A 342 43.15 -16.63 2.13
N GLY A 343 42.02 -16.62 1.39
CA GLY A 343 41.67 -17.61 0.38
C GLY A 343 40.42 -17.17 -0.39
N ALA A 344 40.60 -16.71 -1.63
CA ALA A 344 39.58 -16.11 -2.48
C ALA A 344 38.31 -16.97 -2.67
N ARG A 345 37.16 -16.43 -2.26
CA ARG A 345 35.82 -16.82 -2.73
C ARG A 345 34.95 -15.58 -2.87
N ALA A 346 34.20 -15.54 -3.98
CA ALA A 346 33.29 -14.47 -4.36
C ALA A 346 32.37 -14.08 -3.19
N SER A 347 32.35 -12.78 -2.89
CA SER A 347 31.64 -12.18 -1.78
C SER A 347 30.14 -12.47 -1.86
N LEU A 348 29.66 -13.27 -0.92
CA LEU A 348 28.31 -13.12 -0.37
C LEU A 348 28.17 -11.63 -0.01
N VAL A 349 27.16 -10.96 -0.56
CA VAL A 349 26.79 -9.60 -0.13
C VAL A 349 26.37 -9.72 1.33
N GLN A 350 27.34 -9.50 2.21
CA GLN A 350 27.16 -9.39 3.64
C GLN A 350 26.22 -8.20 3.82
N GLN A 351 24.99 -8.45 4.29
CA GLN A 351 24.13 -7.36 4.73
C GLN A 351 24.96 -6.55 5.74
N PRO A 352 25.27 -5.27 5.48
CA PRO A 352 26.00 -4.49 6.46
C PRO A 352 25.14 -4.40 7.71
N SER A 353 25.71 -4.78 8.85
CA SER A 353 25.17 -4.41 10.15
C SER A 353 24.93 -2.91 10.13
N ALA A 354 23.68 -2.50 10.30
CA ALA A 354 23.29 -1.12 10.13
C ALA A 354 24.03 -0.26 11.17
N ALA A 355 24.93 0.61 10.71
CA ALA A 355 25.65 1.50 11.59
C ALA A 355 24.65 2.48 12.24
N PRO A 356 24.77 2.76 13.55
CA PRO A 356 24.06 3.90 14.13
C PRO A 356 24.48 5.16 13.38
N VAL A 357 23.58 6.15 13.29
CA VAL A 357 23.91 7.44 12.67
C VAL A 357 25.19 7.98 13.31
N ASP A 358 26.20 8.26 12.50
CA ASP A 358 27.46 8.83 12.98
C ASP A 358 27.17 10.14 13.73
N ALA A 359 27.63 10.21 14.98
CA ALA A 359 27.45 11.38 15.85
C ALA A 359 27.97 12.67 15.20
N ARG A 360 28.97 12.57 14.31
CA ARG A 360 29.53 13.70 13.57
C ARG A 360 28.55 14.27 12.54
N ALA A 361 27.62 13.47 12.02
CA ALA A 361 26.61 13.90 11.05
C ALA A 361 25.30 14.37 11.69
N ALA A 362 25.16 14.26 13.03
CA ALA A 362 23.91 14.54 13.75
C ALA A 362 23.34 15.97 13.53
N GLY A 363 24.20 16.94 13.16
CA GLY A 363 23.78 18.30 12.81
C GLY A 363 23.15 18.44 11.42
N VAL A 364 23.33 17.45 10.53
CA VAL A 364 22.78 17.45 9.17
C VAL A 364 21.42 16.71 9.19
N ARG A 365 20.33 17.47 9.36
CA ARG A 365 18.98 16.92 9.63
C ARG A 365 18.47 15.96 8.56
N TRP A 366 18.58 16.32 7.27
CA TRP A 366 18.05 15.50 6.17
C TRP A 366 18.77 14.14 6.11
N TRP A 367 20.10 14.15 6.21
CA TRP A 367 20.95 12.95 6.19
C TRP A 367 20.65 12.06 7.39
N THR A 368 20.67 12.64 8.59
CA THR A 368 20.44 11.90 9.83
C THR A 368 19.08 11.20 9.84
N THR A 369 18.04 11.88 9.36
CA THR A 369 16.67 11.35 9.33
C THR A 369 16.52 10.25 8.28
N ALA A 370 17.01 10.48 7.06
CA ALA A 370 16.98 9.49 5.98
C ALA A 370 17.80 8.23 6.32
N HIS A 371 19.02 8.41 6.84
CA HIS A 371 19.91 7.31 7.21
C HIS A 371 19.32 6.49 8.37
N ARG A 372 18.75 7.14 9.40
CA ARG A 372 18.08 6.41 10.48
C ARG A 372 16.91 5.58 9.95
N GLY A 373 16.05 6.17 9.11
CA GLY A 373 14.95 5.45 8.48
C GLY A 373 15.43 4.25 7.66
N TRP A 374 16.53 4.41 6.91
CA TRP A 374 17.14 3.33 6.15
C TRP A 374 17.67 2.22 7.06
N THR A 375 18.42 2.56 8.12
CA THR A 375 18.96 1.62 9.12
C THR A 375 17.83 0.81 9.79
N GLU A 376 16.79 1.49 10.28
CA GLU A 376 15.63 0.86 10.93
C GLU A 376 14.89 -0.07 9.96
N TRP A 377 14.69 0.38 8.72
CA TRP A 377 14.07 -0.43 7.70
C TRP A 377 14.91 -1.67 7.36
N LYS A 378 16.21 -1.53 7.13
CA LYS A 378 17.09 -2.68 6.83
C LYS A 378 17.09 -3.70 7.97
N ALA A 379 17.07 -3.25 9.22
CA ALA A 379 16.96 -4.12 10.39
C ALA A 379 15.59 -4.82 10.49
N SER A 380 14.51 -4.21 9.98
CA SER A 380 13.16 -4.79 10.04
C SER A 380 12.94 -5.98 9.11
N GLY A 381 13.76 -6.15 8.07
CA GLY A 381 13.58 -7.20 7.05
C GLY A 381 12.36 -7.00 6.13
N ILE A 382 11.63 -5.89 6.25
CA ILE A 382 10.48 -5.56 5.41
C ILE A 382 10.95 -5.34 3.96
N ALA A 383 10.22 -5.88 2.97
CA ALA A 383 10.57 -5.69 1.57
C ALA A 383 10.49 -4.23 1.11
N SER A 384 11.44 -3.78 0.27
CA SER A 384 11.53 -2.39 -0.22
C SER A 384 10.23 -1.89 -0.85
N ALA A 385 9.53 -2.76 -1.59
CA ALA A 385 8.28 -2.41 -2.25
C ALA A 385 7.14 -2.05 -1.26
N HIS A 386 7.11 -2.69 -0.08
CA HIS A 386 6.14 -2.37 0.95
C HIS A 386 6.46 -1.02 1.60
N VAL A 387 7.73 -0.79 1.97
CA VAL A 387 8.16 0.48 2.56
C VAL A 387 7.91 1.65 1.61
N LEU A 388 8.24 1.48 0.33
CA LEU A 388 8.02 2.51 -0.66
C LEU A 388 6.53 2.88 -0.82
N ARG A 389 5.62 1.89 -0.83
CA ARG A 389 4.16 2.14 -0.82
C ARG A 389 3.73 2.93 0.41
N THR A 390 4.21 2.52 1.59
CA THR A 390 3.88 3.18 2.86
C THR A 390 4.40 4.62 2.90
N LEU A 391 5.63 4.85 2.43
CA LEU A 391 6.23 6.18 2.38
C LEU A 391 5.51 7.11 1.41
N LEU A 392 5.19 6.65 0.19
CA LEU A 392 4.47 7.47 -0.78
C LEU A 392 3.01 7.71 -0.39
N GLY A 393 2.39 6.79 0.35
CA GLY A 393 1.07 7.01 0.93
C GLY A 393 1.09 8.10 2.02
N LYS A 394 2.08 8.05 2.92
CA LYS A 394 2.24 9.04 4.02
C LYS A 394 2.76 10.39 3.55
N HIS A 395 3.63 10.39 2.54
CA HIS A 395 4.30 11.56 2.01
C HIS A 395 4.13 11.63 0.49
N PRO A 396 2.93 12.02 0.01
CA PRO A 396 2.63 12.02 -1.43
C PRO A 396 3.53 12.93 -2.27
N HIS A 397 4.11 13.97 -1.66
CA HIS A 397 5.00 14.94 -2.29
C HIS A 397 6.50 14.63 -2.11
N LEU A 398 6.86 13.43 -1.63
CA LEU A 398 8.24 13.02 -1.38
C LEU A 398 9.17 13.26 -2.56
N LEU A 399 8.70 13.02 -3.79
CA LEU A 399 9.51 13.19 -4.99
C LEU A 399 9.57 14.63 -5.51
N SER A 400 8.81 15.56 -4.92
CA SER A 400 8.62 16.94 -5.42
C SER A 400 9.31 18.01 -4.57
N VAL A 401 10.00 17.61 -3.50
CA VAL A 401 10.78 18.49 -2.62
C VAL A 401 12.27 18.25 -2.83
N PRO A 402 13.16 19.24 -2.73
CA PRO A 402 14.60 19.01 -2.76
C PRO A 402 15.08 18.25 -1.51
N ILE A 403 16.01 17.31 -1.67
CA ILE A 403 16.57 16.50 -0.57
C ILE A 403 17.07 17.38 0.58
N ARG A 404 17.78 18.48 0.25
CA ARG A 404 18.36 19.41 1.23
C ARG A 404 17.32 20.21 2.02
N GLU A 405 16.13 20.38 1.46
CA GLU A 405 15.00 21.11 2.07
C GLU A 405 14.01 20.17 2.76
N SER A 406 14.13 18.86 2.53
CA SER A 406 13.18 17.85 3.03
C SER A 406 13.05 17.81 4.56
N ALA A 407 14.07 18.23 5.30
CA ALA A 407 14.04 18.29 6.75
C ALA A 407 13.17 19.43 7.31
N ASP A 408 12.81 20.41 6.48
CA ASP A 408 12.00 21.56 6.86
C ASP A 408 10.52 21.37 6.46
N GLN A 409 10.18 20.19 5.93
CA GLN A 409 8.84 19.84 5.44
C GLN A 409 8.25 18.67 6.22
N GLY A 410 6.92 18.68 6.38
CA GLY A 410 6.18 17.59 7.05
C GLY A 410 6.72 17.25 8.44
N ASP A 411 7.00 18.28 9.26
CA ASP A 411 7.60 18.16 10.59
C ASP A 411 8.93 17.36 10.63
N GLY A 412 9.68 17.41 9.52
CA GLY A 412 10.95 16.70 9.35
C GLY A 412 10.81 15.24 8.92
N LEU A 413 9.58 14.70 8.86
CA LEU A 413 9.31 13.32 8.48
C LEU A 413 9.54 13.08 6.98
N LEU A 414 9.42 14.11 6.14
CA LEU A 414 9.65 13.98 4.71
C LEU A 414 11.09 13.53 4.40
N ALA A 415 12.06 14.03 5.18
CA ALA A 415 13.45 13.59 5.07
C ALA A 415 13.62 12.08 5.29
N ALA A 416 12.84 11.45 6.18
CA ALA A 416 12.89 10.00 6.39
C ALA A 416 12.54 9.23 5.11
N GLY A 417 11.64 9.77 4.29
CA GLY A 417 11.24 9.14 3.03
C GLY A 417 12.39 8.99 2.04
N TYR A 418 13.43 9.82 2.10
CA TYR A 418 14.61 9.69 1.23
C TYR A 418 15.50 8.47 1.55
N LEU A 419 15.14 7.65 2.55
CA LEU A 419 15.74 6.33 2.73
C LEU A 419 15.71 5.50 1.44
N VAL A 420 14.69 5.69 0.58
CA VAL A 420 14.57 4.93 -0.68
C VAL A 420 15.60 5.37 -1.71
N LEU A 421 16.02 6.64 -1.69
CA LEU A 421 17.10 7.14 -2.52
C LEU A 421 18.46 6.71 -1.98
N LEU A 422 18.63 6.72 -0.65
CA LEU A 422 19.83 6.15 -0.02
C LEU A 422 20.01 4.68 -0.36
N ASP A 423 18.92 3.91 -0.37
CA ASP A 423 18.96 2.50 -0.79
C ASP A 423 19.37 2.33 -2.24
N HIS A 424 18.81 3.15 -3.13
CA HIS A 424 19.19 3.16 -4.54
C HIS A 424 20.70 3.43 -4.72
N VAL A 425 21.24 4.42 -4.01
CA VAL A 425 22.67 4.74 -4.06
C VAL A 425 23.52 3.63 -3.44
N GLU A 426 23.13 3.07 -2.30
CA GLU A 426 23.85 1.96 -1.64
C GLU A 426 23.90 0.71 -2.54
N ASN A 427 22.84 0.43 -3.30
CA ASN A 427 22.81 -0.69 -4.25
C ASN A 427 23.75 -0.45 -5.47
N LEU A 428 23.96 0.81 -5.86
CA LEU A 428 24.87 1.18 -6.95
C LEU A 428 26.34 1.28 -6.50
N ALA A 429 26.55 1.78 -5.28
CA ALA A 429 27.83 2.00 -4.65
C ALA A 429 27.83 1.34 -3.27
N PRO A 430 28.13 0.02 -3.17
CA PRO A 430 28.13 -0.69 -1.91
C PRO A 430 29.09 -0.04 -0.89
N SER A 431 28.68 0.00 0.37
CA SER A 431 29.39 0.68 1.48
C SER A 431 29.45 2.20 1.37
N PHE A 432 28.63 2.81 0.50
CA PHE A 432 28.50 4.27 0.44
C PHE A 432 28.08 4.81 1.81
N LEU A 433 26.97 4.32 2.36
CA LEU A 433 26.43 4.82 3.63
C LEU A 433 27.41 4.63 4.80
N ALA A 434 28.20 3.55 4.78
CA ALA A 434 29.21 3.27 5.79
C ALA A 434 30.41 4.23 5.74
N THR A 435 30.71 4.84 4.59
CA THR A 435 31.93 5.64 4.40
C THR A 435 31.68 7.10 4.05
N ALA A 436 30.43 7.47 3.74
CA ALA A 436 30.05 8.81 3.27
C ALA A 436 30.42 9.91 4.27
N VAL A 437 30.18 9.71 5.57
CA VAL A 437 30.47 10.71 6.60
C VAL A 437 31.97 10.94 6.76
N GLU A 438 32.77 9.87 6.81
CA GLU A 438 34.24 9.97 6.93
C GLU A 438 34.84 10.70 5.73
N ARG A 439 34.43 10.32 4.52
CA ARG A 439 34.90 10.99 3.29
C ARG A 439 34.50 12.46 3.24
N ALA A 440 33.27 12.79 3.68
CA ALA A 440 32.82 14.17 3.72
C ALA A 440 33.62 14.99 4.74
N LEU A 441 33.99 14.42 5.89
CA LEU A 441 34.85 15.07 6.88
C LEU A 441 36.28 15.25 6.36
N ASP A 442 36.85 14.25 5.71
CA ASP A 442 38.18 14.35 5.10
C ASP A 442 38.21 15.48 4.05
N ALA A 443 37.18 15.57 3.21
CA ALA A 443 37.01 16.65 2.25
C ALA A 443 36.81 18.02 2.92
N ALA A 444 36.20 18.06 4.11
CA ALA A 444 36.03 19.26 4.92
C ALA A 444 37.30 19.69 5.68
N GLY A 445 38.42 18.97 5.52
CA GLY A 445 39.64 19.21 6.32
C GLY A 445 39.44 18.92 7.81
N GLY A 446 38.53 18.00 8.15
CA GLY A 446 38.14 17.66 9.52
C GLY A 446 37.05 18.53 10.13
N SER A 447 36.51 19.52 9.41
CA SER A 447 35.40 20.35 9.90
C SER A 447 34.10 19.55 9.96
N ALA A 448 33.46 19.54 11.13
CA ALA A 448 32.15 18.95 11.36
C ALA A 448 31.00 19.98 11.36
N GLU A 449 31.23 21.19 10.82
CA GLU A 449 30.19 22.21 10.75
C GLU A 449 29.02 21.73 9.86
N PRO A 450 27.76 21.72 10.35
CA PRO A 450 26.64 21.12 9.63
C PRO A 450 26.39 21.67 8.21
N PRO A 451 26.53 22.98 7.91
CA PRO A 451 26.35 23.48 6.55
C PRO A 451 27.41 22.96 5.56
N VAL A 452 28.66 22.89 6.01
CA VAL A 452 29.79 22.40 5.19
C VAL A 452 29.65 20.89 4.99
N LEU A 453 29.51 20.15 6.09
CA LEU A 453 29.36 18.69 6.07
C LEU A 453 28.11 18.26 5.29
N GLY A 454 26.99 18.96 5.45
CA GLY A 454 25.76 18.69 4.71
C GLY A 454 25.87 18.93 3.20
N THR A 455 26.68 19.92 2.78
CA THR A 455 26.98 20.16 1.36
C THR A 455 27.84 19.04 0.79
N LEU A 456 28.91 18.65 1.48
CA LEU A 456 29.81 17.59 1.05
C LEU A 456 29.12 16.20 1.03
N LEU A 457 28.23 15.92 1.99
CA LEU A 457 27.40 14.71 1.98
C LEU A 457 26.46 14.67 0.79
N TYR A 458 25.86 15.81 0.42
CA TYR A 458 25.02 15.90 -0.77
C TYR A 458 25.83 15.70 -2.05
N GLU A 459 26.99 16.34 -2.18
CA GLU A 459 27.90 16.16 -3.31
C GLU A 459 28.39 14.71 -3.44
N ALA A 460 28.72 14.07 -2.32
CA ALA A 460 29.07 12.65 -2.30
C ALA A 460 27.90 11.77 -2.77
N LEU A 461 26.69 12.01 -2.27
CA LEU A 461 25.47 11.30 -2.70
C LEU A 461 25.23 11.45 -4.21
N VAL A 462 25.34 12.66 -4.74
CA VAL A 462 25.15 12.97 -6.17
C VAL A 462 26.20 12.27 -7.03
N ARG A 463 27.48 12.42 -6.67
CA ARG A 463 28.61 11.94 -7.45
C ARG A 463 28.73 10.41 -7.43
N GLU A 464 28.65 9.82 -6.24
CA GLU A 464 28.81 8.37 -6.06
C GLU A 464 27.54 7.61 -6.44
N GLY A 465 26.37 8.18 -6.18
CA GLY A 465 25.08 7.67 -6.66
C GLY A 465 24.85 7.88 -8.16
N ARG A 466 25.72 8.66 -8.82
CA ARG A 466 25.58 9.04 -10.23
C ARG A 466 24.17 9.53 -10.54
N LEU A 467 23.64 10.37 -9.63
CA LEU A 467 22.23 10.76 -9.67
C LEU A 467 21.83 11.45 -10.99
N PRO A 468 22.66 12.27 -11.65
CA PRO A 468 22.32 12.81 -12.97
C PRO A 468 22.01 11.73 -14.01
N GLU A 469 22.69 10.58 -13.95
CA GLU A 469 22.47 9.45 -14.85
C GLU A 469 21.41 8.46 -14.35
N THR A 470 21.28 8.30 -13.03
CA THR A 470 20.48 7.21 -12.44
C THR A 470 19.15 7.66 -11.88
N TYR A 471 18.91 8.96 -11.70
CA TYR A 471 17.67 9.48 -11.13
C TYR A 471 16.43 9.09 -11.94
N ALA A 472 16.54 9.10 -13.27
CA ALA A 472 15.49 8.62 -14.16
C ALA A 472 15.13 7.15 -13.87
N THR A 473 16.12 6.29 -13.67
CA THR A 473 15.94 4.86 -13.37
C THR A 473 15.34 4.67 -11.99
N PHE A 474 15.85 5.39 -10.99
CA PHE A 474 15.28 5.43 -9.64
C PHE A 474 13.78 5.74 -9.68
N LEU A 475 13.37 6.79 -10.38
CA LEU A 475 11.96 7.17 -10.51
C LEU A 475 11.12 6.11 -11.20
N ARG A 476 11.64 5.48 -12.26
CA ARG A 476 10.95 4.36 -12.92
C ARG A 476 10.69 3.24 -11.92
N ASP A 477 11.69 2.84 -11.15
CA ASP A 477 11.58 1.74 -10.19
C ASP A 477 10.60 2.09 -9.06
N VAL A 478 10.57 3.36 -8.65
CA VAL A 478 9.57 3.87 -7.71
C VAL A 478 8.15 3.77 -8.30
N MET A 479 7.96 4.24 -9.53
CA MET A 479 6.66 4.23 -10.22
C MET A 479 6.16 2.83 -10.57
N VAL A 480 7.05 1.83 -10.72
CA VAL A 480 6.67 0.41 -10.85
C VAL A 480 5.98 -0.09 -9.58
N VAL A 481 6.46 0.35 -8.43
CA VAL A 481 5.96 -0.12 -7.12
C VAL A 481 4.69 0.61 -6.71
N ALA A 482 4.64 1.93 -6.90
CA ALA A 482 3.51 2.75 -6.49
C ALA A 482 3.46 4.09 -7.22
N VAL A 483 2.25 4.48 -7.59
CA VAL A 483 1.88 5.85 -7.92
C VAL A 483 0.66 6.16 -7.04
N PRO A 484 0.71 7.21 -6.18
CA PRO A 484 -0.43 7.52 -5.32
C PRO A 484 -1.70 7.84 -6.12
N ASN A 485 -2.86 7.94 -5.44
CA ASN A 485 -4.09 8.40 -6.07
C ASN A 485 -4.02 9.90 -6.40
N PRO A 486 -4.70 10.38 -7.45
CA PRO A 486 -4.69 11.81 -7.82
C PRO A 486 -5.21 12.67 -6.69
N GLY A 487 -4.44 13.71 -6.34
CA GLY A 487 -4.68 14.59 -5.21
C GLY A 487 -3.58 15.65 -5.09
N VAL A 488 -3.35 16.15 -3.88
CA VAL A 488 -2.53 17.34 -3.53
C VAL A 488 -1.07 17.30 -4.03
N TRP A 489 -0.56 16.13 -4.41
CA TRP A 489 0.81 15.95 -4.89
C TRP A 489 0.96 16.02 -6.42
N ALA A 490 -0.13 15.96 -7.19
CA ALA A 490 -0.07 16.27 -8.62
C ALA A 490 -0.05 17.80 -8.81
N ASP A 491 0.67 18.31 -9.79
CA ASP A 491 0.69 19.75 -10.10
C ASP A 491 -0.51 20.14 -10.98
N ALA A 492 -0.95 19.22 -11.84
CA ALA A 492 -2.11 19.41 -12.69
C ALA A 492 -2.85 18.11 -12.99
N GLY A 493 -4.11 18.25 -13.40
CA GLY A 493 -5.00 17.15 -13.74
C GLY A 493 -5.93 17.49 -14.89
N VAL A 494 -6.23 16.49 -15.71
CA VAL A 494 -7.29 16.56 -16.72
C VAL A 494 -8.24 15.39 -16.52
N VAL A 495 -9.53 15.68 -16.30
CA VAL A 495 -10.59 14.68 -16.19
C VAL A 495 -11.54 14.86 -17.36
N GLU A 496 -11.58 13.86 -18.24
CA GLU A 496 -12.43 13.89 -19.43
C GLU A 496 -13.77 13.21 -19.17
N HIS A 497 -14.85 13.96 -19.32
CA HIS A 497 -16.23 13.48 -19.33
C HIS A 497 -16.78 13.48 -20.75
N GLU A 498 -17.96 12.90 -20.95
CA GLU A 498 -18.63 12.89 -22.25
C GLU A 498 -18.88 14.30 -22.79
N ASP A 499 -19.35 15.20 -21.92
CA ASP A 499 -19.83 16.55 -22.23
C ASP A 499 -18.91 17.67 -21.74
N ALA A 500 -17.82 17.34 -21.03
CA ALA A 500 -16.93 18.33 -20.47
C ALA A 500 -15.51 17.81 -20.24
N THR A 501 -14.54 18.73 -20.28
CA THR A 501 -13.18 18.50 -19.79
C THR A 501 -12.98 19.33 -18.54
N VAL A 502 -12.65 18.68 -17.42
CA VAL A 502 -12.29 19.36 -16.16
C VAL A 502 -10.77 19.45 -16.08
N VAL A 503 -10.25 20.67 -16.06
CA VAL A 503 -8.82 20.95 -15.87
C VAL A 503 -8.61 21.41 -14.43
N ILE A 504 -7.67 20.77 -13.75
CA ILE A 504 -7.31 21.05 -12.37
C ILE A 504 -5.86 21.53 -12.38
N THR A 505 -5.59 22.69 -11.79
CA THR A 505 -4.24 23.25 -11.66
C THR A 505 -4.01 23.71 -10.23
N ARG A 506 -2.76 23.60 -9.77
CA ARG A 506 -2.36 24.16 -8.47
C ARG A 506 -1.49 25.39 -8.72
N PRO A 507 -2.04 26.61 -8.60
CA PRO A 507 -1.31 27.83 -8.92
C PRO A 507 -0.22 28.16 -7.90
N SER A 508 -0.32 27.57 -6.70
CA SER A 508 0.70 27.70 -5.67
C SER A 508 1.99 27.00 -6.11
N ARG A 509 3.11 27.72 -5.98
CA ARG A 509 4.45 27.13 -6.15
C ARG A 509 4.90 26.34 -4.93
N THR A 510 4.15 26.42 -3.83
CA THR A 510 4.41 25.68 -2.60
C THR A 510 3.96 24.24 -2.81
N THR A 511 4.92 23.32 -2.85
CA THR A 511 4.65 21.88 -2.90
C THR A 511 3.75 21.47 -1.73
N GLY A 512 2.65 20.76 -2.04
CA GLY A 512 1.71 20.29 -1.02
C GLY A 512 0.61 21.28 -0.62
N ASP A 513 0.53 22.47 -1.23
CA ASP A 513 -0.62 23.38 -1.05
C ASP A 513 -1.89 22.73 -1.61
N PRO A 514 -2.95 22.55 -0.78
CA PRO A 514 -4.19 21.90 -1.23
C PRO A 514 -5.06 22.77 -2.13
N ARG A 515 -4.72 24.06 -2.32
CA ARG A 515 -5.51 24.95 -3.17
C ARG A 515 -5.46 24.53 -4.63
N GLU A 516 -6.64 24.29 -5.18
CA GLU A 516 -6.84 23.93 -6.57
C GLU A 516 -7.68 24.99 -7.28
N GLU A 517 -7.29 25.27 -8.52
CA GLU A 517 -8.13 25.96 -9.49
C GLU A 517 -8.73 24.92 -10.44
N VAL A 518 -10.05 24.88 -10.51
CA VAL A 518 -10.79 23.92 -11.33
C VAL A 518 -11.53 24.68 -12.42
N ARG A 519 -11.22 24.36 -13.68
CA ARG A 519 -11.87 24.93 -14.85
C ARG A 519 -12.60 23.83 -15.62
N ARG A 520 -13.92 23.96 -15.73
CA ARG A 520 -14.76 23.07 -16.53
C ARG A 520 -14.98 23.67 -17.91
N LEU A 521 -14.59 22.94 -18.95
CA LEU A 521 -14.71 23.33 -20.35
C LEU A 521 -15.79 22.48 -21.01
N THR A 522 -16.77 23.11 -21.65
CA THR A 522 -17.93 22.41 -22.26
C THR A 522 -18.01 22.60 -23.78
N ALA A 523 -17.45 23.68 -24.33
CA ALA A 523 -17.39 23.88 -25.77
C ALA A 523 -16.36 22.93 -26.41
N GLU A 524 -16.72 22.21 -27.47
CA GLU A 524 -15.84 21.18 -28.07
C GLU A 524 -14.52 21.76 -28.61
N ASP A 525 -14.55 22.99 -29.14
CA ASP A 525 -13.34 23.70 -29.57
C ASP A 525 -12.37 23.90 -28.39
N ASP A 526 -12.86 24.41 -27.26
CA ASP A 526 -12.05 24.58 -26.03
C ASP A 526 -11.59 23.23 -25.43
N ARG A 527 -12.40 22.18 -25.61
CA ARG A 527 -12.08 20.83 -25.11
C ARG A 527 -10.94 20.19 -25.91
N SER A 528 -10.87 20.42 -27.21
CA SER A 528 -9.88 19.81 -28.11
C SER A 528 -8.56 20.57 -28.22
N VAL A 529 -8.49 21.78 -27.65
CA VAL A 529 -7.28 22.62 -27.59
C VAL A 529 -6.16 21.94 -26.79
N GLU A 530 -4.94 22.12 -27.30
CA GLU A 530 -3.70 21.73 -26.62
C GLU A 530 -3.55 22.54 -25.32
N ARG A 531 -3.36 21.83 -24.21
CA ARG A 531 -3.22 22.44 -22.89
C ARG A 531 -1.77 22.42 -22.48
N LEU A 532 -1.20 23.61 -22.32
CA LEU A 532 0.18 23.79 -21.89
C LEU A 532 0.26 23.94 -20.37
N PHE A 533 1.01 23.07 -19.71
CA PHE A 533 1.36 23.16 -18.30
C PHE A 533 2.83 23.54 -18.14
N THR A 534 3.11 24.71 -17.57
CA THR A 534 4.47 25.14 -17.25
C THR A 534 4.87 24.62 -15.87
N LEU A 535 5.88 23.77 -15.81
CA LEU A 535 6.37 23.12 -14.60
C LEU A 535 7.76 23.63 -14.28
N THR A 536 7.98 24.11 -13.06
CA THR A 536 9.34 24.37 -12.54
C THR A 536 9.76 23.18 -11.69
N VAL A 537 10.69 22.38 -12.21
CA VAL A 537 11.14 21.15 -11.56
C VAL A 537 12.46 21.42 -10.85
N GLN A 538 12.46 21.30 -9.52
CA GLN A 538 13.62 21.56 -8.67
C GLN A 538 14.71 20.48 -8.84
N PRO A 539 15.95 20.71 -8.40
CA PRO A 539 17.02 19.73 -8.55
C PRO A 539 16.70 18.37 -7.94
N LEU A 540 16.89 17.29 -8.70
CA LEU A 540 16.56 15.91 -8.30
C LEU A 540 15.14 15.76 -7.75
N THR A 541 14.18 16.44 -8.39
CA THR A 541 12.75 16.31 -8.08
C THR A 541 11.92 15.95 -9.30
N THR A 542 10.65 15.64 -9.06
CA THR A 542 9.65 15.22 -10.03
C THR A 542 8.33 15.94 -9.78
N ARG A 543 7.69 16.38 -10.86
CA ARG A 543 6.35 16.96 -10.91
C ARG A 543 5.42 16.00 -11.63
N PHE A 544 4.18 15.92 -11.16
CA PHE A 544 3.23 14.91 -11.66
C PHE A 544 1.99 15.55 -12.26
N VAL A 545 1.60 15.07 -13.43
CA VAL A 545 0.38 15.44 -14.11
C VAL A 545 -0.41 14.18 -14.41
N TYR A 546 -1.72 14.21 -14.22
CA TYR A 546 -2.57 13.07 -14.54
C TYR A 546 -3.63 13.44 -15.58
N VAL A 547 -3.98 12.45 -16.39
CA VAL A 547 -5.13 12.50 -17.29
C VAL A 547 -5.97 11.26 -17.04
N LYS A 548 -7.24 11.42 -16.69
CA LYS A 548 -8.14 10.29 -16.42
C LYS A 548 -9.51 10.49 -17.03
N ARG A 549 -10.23 9.39 -17.20
CA ARG A 549 -11.66 9.45 -17.53
C ARG A 549 -12.49 9.81 -16.29
N GLY A 550 -13.50 10.64 -16.49
CA GLY A 550 -14.66 10.77 -15.62
C GLY A 550 -15.80 9.90 -16.15
N GLU A 551 -16.99 10.48 -16.27
CA GLU A 551 -18.13 9.86 -16.95
C GLU A 551 -17.97 9.95 -18.47
N LEU A 552 -17.18 9.02 -19.03
CA LEU A 552 -16.85 8.98 -20.45
C LEU A 552 -17.36 7.68 -21.07
N LYS A 553 -18.28 7.80 -22.04
CA LYS A 553 -18.84 6.67 -22.80
C LYS A 553 -18.10 6.51 -24.13
N SER A 554 -17.79 7.62 -24.79
CA SER A 554 -17.08 7.66 -26.05
C SER A 554 -15.57 7.70 -25.80
N ALA A 555 -14.83 6.75 -26.38
CA ALA A 555 -13.39 6.72 -26.25
C ALA A 555 -12.74 8.00 -26.81
N ARG A 556 -11.64 8.45 -26.20
CA ARG A 556 -10.88 9.63 -26.64
C ARG A 556 -9.41 9.28 -26.85
N ASP A 557 -8.73 10.01 -27.71
CA ASP A 557 -7.29 9.89 -27.90
C ASP A 557 -6.60 10.95 -27.05
N LEU A 558 -5.57 10.52 -26.32
CA LEU A 558 -4.72 11.37 -25.48
C LEU A 558 -3.38 11.57 -26.17
N ALA A 559 -2.92 12.81 -26.28
CA ALA A 559 -1.56 13.11 -26.73
C ALA A 559 -0.84 14.01 -25.74
N PHE A 560 0.45 13.79 -25.53
CA PHE A 560 1.29 14.69 -24.75
C PHE A 560 2.72 14.79 -25.28
N THR A 561 3.27 16.00 -25.22
CA THR A 561 4.65 16.35 -25.59
C THR A 561 5.29 17.10 -24.43
N LEU A 562 6.61 16.98 -24.30
CA LEU A 562 7.38 17.69 -23.29
C LEU A 562 8.47 18.51 -23.97
N THR A 563 8.56 19.78 -23.62
CA THR A 563 9.65 20.66 -24.05
C THR A 563 10.37 21.28 -22.84
N ARG A 564 11.58 21.77 -23.09
CA ARG A 564 12.36 22.59 -22.17
C ARG A 564 12.88 23.78 -22.95
N GLY A 565 12.37 24.98 -22.67
CA GLY A 565 12.73 26.19 -23.41
C GLY A 565 12.39 26.07 -24.91
N GLY A 566 11.27 25.40 -25.22
CA GLY A 566 10.80 25.16 -26.59
C GLY A 566 11.49 24.01 -27.34
N MET A 567 12.52 23.39 -26.78
CA MET A 567 13.17 22.21 -27.38
C MET A 567 12.55 20.92 -26.85
N PRO A 568 12.30 19.89 -27.69
CA PRO A 568 11.78 18.61 -27.23
C PRO A 568 12.63 17.96 -26.13
N SER A 569 11.97 17.34 -25.17
CA SER A 569 12.62 16.68 -24.03
C SER A 569 12.02 15.31 -23.75
N ASP A 570 12.88 14.38 -23.35
CA ASP A 570 12.53 13.04 -22.92
C ASP A 570 12.51 12.91 -21.39
N GLN A 571 12.71 14.02 -20.65
CA GLN A 571 12.84 14.02 -19.19
C GLN A 571 11.49 13.86 -18.48
N GLY A 572 10.76 12.83 -18.87
CA GLY A 572 9.58 12.37 -18.16
C GLY A 572 9.30 10.88 -18.36
N TRP A 573 8.58 10.31 -17.40
CA TRP A 573 7.99 8.99 -17.47
C TRP A 573 6.49 9.12 -17.61
N TYR A 574 5.83 8.15 -18.22
CA TYR A 574 4.38 8.01 -18.14
C TYR A 574 3.96 6.57 -17.87
N VAL A 575 2.83 6.41 -17.19
CA VAL A 575 2.26 5.09 -16.89
C VAL A 575 0.78 5.06 -17.24
N ILE A 576 0.34 3.97 -17.86
CA ILE A 576 -1.05 3.76 -18.31
C ILE A 576 -1.81 2.95 -17.25
N LEU A 577 -2.91 3.51 -16.77
CA LEU A 577 -3.79 2.88 -15.78
C LEU A 577 -4.86 2.06 -16.48
N ARG A 578 -4.98 0.75 -16.20
CA ARG A 578 -6.10 -0.07 -16.75
C ARG A 578 -7.37 0.03 -15.89
N THR A 579 -7.19 0.06 -14.57
CA THR A 579 -8.24 0.29 -13.58
C THR A 579 -7.72 1.33 -12.59
N GLY A 580 -8.61 2.04 -11.88
CA GLY A 580 -8.26 3.24 -11.10
C GLY A 580 -7.15 3.10 -10.05
N LEU A 581 -6.64 1.88 -9.78
CA LEU A 581 -5.62 1.59 -8.78
C LEU A 581 -4.51 0.63 -9.24
N VAL A 582 -4.54 0.11 -10.49
CA VAL A 582 -3.56 -0.88 -10.96
C VAL A 582 -2.75 -0.33 -12.14
N VAL A 583 -1.47 -0.08 -11.87
CA VAL A 583 -0.44 0.10 -12.90
C VAL A 583 -0.34 -1.19 -13.70
N SER A 584 -0.80 -1.16 -14.94
CA SER A 584 -0.91 -2.37 -15.76
C SER A 584 0.24 -2.58 -16.73
N ARG A 585 1.10 -1.56 -16.88
CA ARG A 585 2.24 -1.52 -17.77
C ARG A 585 3.35 -0.75 -17.07
N GLU A 586 4.58 -1.24 -17.23
CA GLU A 586 5.77 -0.55 -16.73
C GLU A 586 5.82 0.91 -17.19
N PRO A 587 6.31 1.85 -16.36
CA PRO A 587 6.52 3.23 -16.76
C PRO A 587 7.35 3.31 -18.03
N ARG A 588 6.90 4.15 -18.97
CA ARG A 588 7.55 4.35 -20.27
C ARG A 588 8.13 5.74 -20.35
N ARG A 589 9.28 5.84 -20.99
CA ARG A 589 9.96 7.12 -21.20
C ARG A 589 9.13 7.97 -22.17
N LEU A 590 9.07 9.28 -21.95
CA LEU A 590 8.54 10.21 -22.95
C LEU A 590 9.43 10.21 -24.19
N GLU A 591 8.81 10.15 -25.36
CA GLU A 591 9.51 10.26 -26.64
C GLU A 591 9.66 11.73 -27.03
N LEU A 592 10.79 12.09 -27.67
CA LEU A 592 11.03 13.46 -28.14
C LEU A 592 9.96 13.96 -29.13
N GLN A 593 9.27 13.04 -29.81
CA GLN A 593 8.22 13.35 -30.78
C GLN A 593 6.84 13.55 -30.12
N GLY A 594 6.75 13.29 -28.81
CA GLY A 594 5.48 13.16 -28.10
C GLY A 594 4.92 11.74 -28.13
N VAL A 595 3.91 11.52 -27.31
CA VAL A 595 3.23 10.23 -27.14
C VAL A 595 1.77 10.42 -27.50
N THR A 596 1.21 9.48 -28.27
CA THR A 596 -0.24 9.39 -28.50
C THR A 596 -0.76 8.05 -27.97
N LEU A 597 -1.77 8.11 -27.13
CA LEU A 597 -2.44 7.00 -26.47
C LEU A 597 -3.91 6.98 -26.88
N PRO A 598 -4.32 6.07 -27.79
CA PRO A 598 -5.71 5.95 -28.16
C PRO A 598 -6.53 5.23 -27.08
N GLY A 599 -7.82 5.52 -27.03
CA GLY A 599 -8.76 4.71 -26.27
C GLY A 599 -8.90 5.04 -24.78
N LEU A 600 -8.65 6.28 -24.35
CA LEU A 600 -9.06 6.76 -23.03
C LEU A 600 -10.57 6.51 -22.83
N GLY A 601 -10.95 5.85 -21.74
CA GLY A 601 -12.34 5.49 -21.47
C GLY A 601 -12.71 4.05 -21.85
N ARG A 602 -11.97 3.44 -22.79
CA ARG A 602 -12.25 2.09 -23.32
C ARG A 602 -11.08 1.11 -23.13
N GLU A 603 -9.87 1.50 -23.51
CA GLU A 603 -8.65 0.68 -23.43
C GLU A 603 -7.87 0.94 -22.15
N HIS A 604 -7.98 2.14 -21.60
CA HIS A 604 -7.36 2.53 -20.34
C HIS A 604 -8.18 3.59 -19.59
N PHE A 605 -7.99 3.62 -18.28
CA PHE A 605 -8.62 4.58 -17.37
C PHE A 605 -7.97 5.97 -17.45
N GLY A 606 -6.68 6.02 -17.75
CA GLY A 606 -5.92 7.26 -17.73
C GLY A 606 -4.42 7.04 -17.91
N ALA A 607 -3.67 8.13 -17.85
CA ALA A 607 -2.22 8.14 -17.80
C ALA A 607 -1.73 9.08 -16.68
N TRP A 608 -0.65 8.70 -16.04
CA TRP A 608 0.15 9.60 -15.21
C TRP A 608 1.42 9.96 -15.94
N ILE A 609 1.85 11.20 -15.80
CA ILE A 609 3.03 11.76 -16.43
C ILE A 609 3.88 12.35 -15.30
N ALA A 610 5.11 11.88 -15.18
CA ALA A 610 6.09 12.30 -14.19
C ALA A 610 7.20 13.04 -14.92
N VAL A 611 7.25 14.37 -14.82
CA VAL A 611 8.29 15.22 -15.41
C VAL A 611 9.36 15.45 -14.34
N PHE A 612 10.60 15.07 -14.61
CA PHE A 612 11.64 15.06 -13.60
C PHE A 612 12.88 15.84 -14.05
N ASN A 613 13.66 16.30 -13.08
CA ASN A 613 14.90 17.04 -13.33
C ASN A 613 16.08 16.29 -12.74
N PRO A 614 16.95 15.68 -13.56
CA PRO A 614 18.13 14.98 -13.07
C PRO A 614 19.29 15.93 -12.70
N ASP A 615 19.18 17.24 -12.99
CA ASP A 615 20.20 18.23 -12.60
C ASP A 615 20.22 18.35 -11.06
N PRO A 616 21.39 18.21 -10.41
CA PRO A 616 21.50 18.26 -8.95
C PRO A 616 21.59 19.67 -8.37
N ASP A 617 21.75 20.70 -9.20
CA ASP A 617 22.06 22.05 -8.74
C ASP A 617 21.04 23.09 -9.22
N ARG A 618 20.46 22.89 -10.41
CA ARG A 618 19.63 23.92 -11.07
C ARG A 618 18.22 23.44 -11.32
N ALA A 619 17.26 24.27 -10.91
CA ALA A 619 15.87 24.10 -11.33
C ALA A 619 15.73 24.22 -12.86
N ALA A 620 14.82 23.45 -13.43
CA ALA A 620 14.57 23.42 -14.87
C ALA A 620 13.10 23.73 -15.17
N PRO A 621 12.82 24.72 -16.05
CA PRO A 621 11.47 24.93 -16.57
C PRO A 621 11.18 23.90 -17.66
N TYR A 622 10.01 23.30 -17.58
CA TYR A 622 9.47 22.40 -18.59
C TYR A 622 8.09 22.87 -19.02
N GLU A 623 7.75 22.61 -20.27
CA GLU A 623 6.40 22.81 -20.77
C GLU A 623 5.82 21.46 -21.21
N LEU A 624 4.80 20.99 -20.49
CA LEU A 624 4.08 19.76 -20.82
C LEU A 624 2.78 20.14 -21.54
N SER A 625 2.68 19.76 -22.82
CA SER A 625 1.42 19.87 -23.55
C SER A 625 0.60 18.60 -23.41
N VAL A 626 -0.69 18.76 -23.16
CA VAL A 626 -1.66 17.66 -23.06
C VAL A 626 -2.87 17.97 -23.91
N THR A 627 -3.28 17.01 -24.73
CA THR A 627 -4.42 17.14 -25.62
C THR A 627 -5.33 15.92 -25.47
N VAL A 628 -6.63 16.15 -25.33
CA VAL A 628 -7.66 15.10 -25.36
C VAL A 628 -8.57 15.40 -26.54
N LYS A 629 -8.68 14.45 -27.48
CA LYS A 629 -9.43 14.63 -28.72
C LYS A 629 -10.39 13.47 -28.97
N PRO A 630 -11.45 13.67 -29.76
CA PRO A 630 -12.18 12.55 -30.37
C PRO A 630 -11.20 11.56 -31.01
N PRO A 631 -11.53 10.27 -31.06
CA PRO A 631 -10.64 9.26 -31.60
C PRO A 631 -10.40 9.56 -33.08
N GLY A 632 -9.14 9.55 -33.50
CA GLY A 632 -8.77 9.76 -34.90
C GLY A 632 -9.34 8.68 -35.81
N PRO A 633 -9.36 8.89 -37.15
CA PRO A 633 -9.67 7.81 -38.08
C PRO A 633 -8.72 6.63 -37.80
N PRO A 634 -9.22 5.38 -37.78
CA PRO A 634 -8.40 4.23 -37.39
C PRO A 634 -7.17 4.17 -38.30
N GLY A 635 -5.99 4.34 -37.69
CA GLY A 635 -4.73 4.11 -38.37
C GLY A 635 -4.67 2.67 -38.89
N PRO A 636 -3.87 2.39 -39.95
CA PRO A 636 -3.79 1.06 -40.53
C PRO A 636 -3.42 0.06 -39.42
N ARG A 637 -4.34 -0.87 -39.13
CA ARG A 637 -4.09 -1.98 -38.22
C ARG A 637 -2.87 -2.73 -38.74
N ALA A 638 -1.78 -2.73 -37.98
CA ALA A 638 -0.72 -3.70 -38.17
C ALA A 638 -1.35 -5.09 -37.96
N SER A 639 -1.60 -5.79 -39.06
CA SER A 639 -2.13 -7.15 -39.03
C SER A 639 -1.14 -8.04 -38.28
N LEU A 640 -1.58 -8.63 -37.16
CA LEU A 640 -0.87 -9.69 -36.44
C LEU A 640 -0.85 -11.02 -37.21
N PHE A 641 -1.42 -11.05 -38.42
CA PHE A 641 -1.34 -12.16 -39.35
C PHE A 641 -0.76 -11.67 -40.67
N GLY A 642 0.49 -12.07 -40.94
CA GLY A 642 1.09 -11.91 -42.26
C GLY A 642 0.21 -12.58 -43.31
N ALA A 643 0.01 -11.91 -44.44
CA ALA A 643 -0.68 -12.49 -45.57
C ALA A 643 0.02 -13.79 -46.01
N PRO A 644 -0.71 -14.86 -46.36
CA PRO A 644 -0.09 -16.07 -46.88
C PRO A 644 0.51 -15.76 -48.26
N THR A 645 1.81 -16.00 -48.38
CA THR A 645 2.52 -16.03 -49.65
C THR A 645 1.86 -17.04 -50.57
N ARG A 646 1.09 -16.57 -51.56
CA ARG A 646 0.73 -17.38 -52.72
C ARG A 646 1.98 -17.53 -53.58
N ARG A 647 2.51 -18.75 -53.63
CA ARG A 647 3.35 -19.21 -54.74
C ARG A 647 2.52 -19.17 -56.02
N ALA A 648 3.00 -18.43 -57.01
CA ALA A 648 2.94 -18.75 -58.43
C ALA A 648 4.18 -18.13 -59.08
#